data_AF-A0A484K9P5-F1
#
_entry.id   AF-A0A484K9P5-F1
#
_cell.length_a   1.000
_cell.length_b   1.000
_cell.length_c   1.000
_cell.angle_alpha   90.00
_cell.angle_beta   90.00
_cell.angle_gamma   90.00
#
_symmetry.space_group_name_H-M   'P 1'
#
loop_
_entity.id
_entity.type
_entity.pdbx_description
1 polymer ?
#
loop_
_entity_poly.entity_id
_entity_poly.type
_entity_poly.pdbx_seq_one_letter_code
_entity_poly.pdbx_strand_id
1 'polypeptide(L)'
;MAPAKPPSSPLSFPPLYEIRHRNNRISRAVEVIILCLLLSLITYRLISLKTHAGGGGGGFLLFPWLLALICESWFTFIWTLTVNRKWNQIDTHTYPERLLHRVKDGTVELPAVDMFVTTADSDLEPPILTVNTVLSLLAVDYPASKLACYVSDDGASPLTFYSLLQAAKFARLWVPFCKKFNVAVRAPFQYFNNGPECSSLEFQHEWKNMKGEYSKLCGKIEEATKKPMIFDLAGEFSSFAKIDRRNHSTIIKVIWESKDDDGIPSIIYISREKRLKHPHHYKAGAMNVLTRVSGVMTNAPFMLNVDCDCYVNDPKVALNAMCVLLGSEEDEKDGAAFVQFPQRFYGALKDDPFGNQMKILIKLMVPGTAGIQGPFYQGTGCFHRRKVIYGSSPNQRGVNDIMLERFGKSKDAFTLSAAQILSPSSSRPNAENSSPTPIDEAAYQVAHSTYEFGTTWGDQVGWKYGSATEDILTGLSIHCKGWRSAFYDHDPPSFLGCAPTGGPAALTQQKRWATGLMEVFISRKSPIIGTLFGRLGFRQCMCYLWFMVWPIRPIFELCYSLLPAYCIFTNSHFQPKVNDGVPIVIPSSIFIVYNLYTLFEYINAGESIRAWWNNQRMQKVTSSASWLFGFLSGIAKVVGFSDTVFEVTKKEHCSNGPADVTVQSDVGRFTFDESSLFIPGTTILLVNIAALFVGFVDYFRKEEVGWSLGEAMCTVWVILMYWAFLKGLFEKGKYGIPLSTILKSGALTLIFIHACRFGH
;
A
#
# COMPACT_ATOMS: atom_id res chain seq x y z
N MET A 1 56.92 25.62 28.90
CA MET A 1 56.23 24.35 28.65
C MET A 1 54.76 24.64 28.38
N ALA A 2 54.37 24.70 27.11
CA ALA A 2 52.96 24.74 26.73
C ALA A 2 52.44 23.29 26.61
N PRO A 3 51.23 22.96 27.09
CA PRO A 3 50.72 21.60 26.99
C PRO A 3 50.42 21.26 25.52
N ALA A 4 50.85 20.07 25.11
CA ALA A 4 50.64 19.54 23.77
C ALA A 4 49.14 19.47 23.44
N LYS A 5 48.78 19.87 22.22
CA LYS A 5 47.45 19.61 21.64
C LYS A 5 47.16 18.10 21.68
N PRO A 6 45.94 17.68 22.07
CA PRO A 6 45.56 16.29 21.96
C PRO A 6 45.57 15.85 20.49
N PRO A 7 45.87 14.58 20.19
CA PRO A 7 45.90 14.08 18.83
C PRO A 7 44.53 14.25 18.17
N SER A 8 44.54 14.67 16.92
CA SER A 8 43.37 14.73 16.04
C SER A 8 42.60 13.41 16.08
N SER A 9 41.29 13.51 16.29
CA SER A 9 40.32 12.41 16.14
C SER A 9 40.55 11.62 14.84
N PRO A 10 40.28 10.31 14.80
CA PRO A 10 40.40 9.52 13.57
C PRO A 10 39.50 10.10 12.49
N LEU A 11 39.96 10.09 11.23
CA LEU A 11 39.24 10.64 10.07
C LEU A 11 37.78 10.13 10.06
N SER A 12 36.82 11.00 10.36
CA SER A 12 35.40 10.68 10.21
C SER A 12 35.08 10.57 8.72
N PHE A 13 34.77 9.37 8.23
CA PHE A 13 34.36 9.18 6.85
C PHE A 13 33.10 10.02 6.55
N PRO A 14 32.96 10.58 5.33
CA PRO A 14 31.77 11.35 4.97
C PRO A 14 30.51 10.47 5.05
N PRO A 15 29.35 11.00 5.46
CA PRO A 15 28.15 10.20 5.73
C PRO A 15 27.64 9.49 4.46
N LEU A 16 27.02 8.31 4.65
CA LEU A 16 26.47 7.50 3.54
C LEU A 16 25.14 8.03 3.01
N TYR A 17 24.44 8.85 3.79
CA TYR A 17 23.22 9.53 3.39
C TYR A 17 23.08 10.87 4.12
N GLU A 18 22.23 11.74 3.61
CA GLU A 18 21.83 12.99 4.25
C GLU A 18 20.31 13.12 4.29
N ILE A 19 19.80 13.80 5.31
CA ILE A 19 18.37 14.15 5.43
C ILE A 19 18.24 15.64 5.13
N ARG A 20 17.44 15.99 4.12
CA ARG A 20 17.12 17.37 3.76
C ARG A 20 15.69 17.70 4.17
N HIS A 21 15.49 18.83 4.83
CA HIS A 21 14.16 19.32 5.16
C HIS A 21 13.57 20.12 3.99
N ARG A 22 12.33 19.78 3.59
CA ARG A 22 11.64 20.55 2.54
C ARG A 22 11.18 21.90 3.07
N ASN A 23 11.32 22.93 2.25
CA ASN A 23 10.75 24.24 2.53
C ASN A 23 9.26 24.27 2.14
N ASN A 24 8.36 24.02 3.10
CA ASN A 24 6.91 24.02 2.91
C ASN A 24 6.20 25.13 3.71
N ARG A 25 6.87 26.27 3.94
CA ARG A 25 6.31 27.38 4.76
C ARG A 25 4.98 27.91 4.24
N ILE A 26 4.85 28.10 2.93
CA ILE A 26 3.60 28.59 2.30
C ILE A 26 2.48 27.58 2.49
N SER A 27 2.73 26.31 2.17
CA SER A 27 1.78 25.21 2.38
C SER A 27 1.30 25.13 3.83
N ARG A 28 2.22 25.19 4.80
CA ARG A 28 1.88 25.19 6.23
C ARG A 28 1.00 26.39 6.62
N ALA A 29 1.30 27.58 6.10
CA ALA A 29 0.50 28.77 6.39
C ALA A 29 -0.94 28.60 5.88
N VAL A 30 -1.11 28.13 4.63
CA VAL A 30 -2.44 27.88 4.06
C VAL A 30 -3.18 26.76 4.82
N GLU A 31 -2.48 25.69 5.19
CA GLU A 31 -3.04 24.60 5.99
C GLU A 31 -3.56 25.05 7.36
N VAL A 32 -2.82 25.94 8.03
CA VAL A 32 -3.23 26.57 9.29
C VAL A 32 -4.42 27.51 9.06
N ILE A 33 -4.44 28.30 7.98
CA ILE A 33 -5.59 29.14 7.63
C ILE A 33 -6.85 28.29 7.44
N ILE A 34 -6.77 27.18 6.69
CA ILE A 34 -7.91 26.27 6.50
C ILE A 34 -8.35 25.68 7.84
N LEU A 35 -7.41 25.27 8.71
CA LEU A 35 -7.75 24.77 10.05
C LEU A 35 -8.44 25.84 10.91
N CYS A 36 -7.96 27.08 10.89
CA CYS A 36 -8.60 28.20 11.59
C CYS A 36 -10.03 28.44 11.06
N LEU A 37 -10.24 28.42 9.74
CA LEU A 37 -11.56 28.57 9.15
C LEU A 37 -12.51 27.44 9.57
N LEU A 38 -12.04 26.19 9.59
CA LEU A 38 -12.81 25.03 10.05
C LEU A 38 -13.19 25.15 11.54
N LEU A 39 -12.26 25.59 12.40
CA LEU A 39 -12.55 25.85 13.82
C LEU A 39 -13.55 26.99 14.01
N SER A 40 -13.45 28.05 13.18
CA SER A 40 -14.42 29.15 13.16
C SER A 40 -15.82 28.65 12.76
N LEU A 41 -15.90 27.75 11.77
CA LEU A 41 -17.18 27.14 11.37
C LEU A 41 -17.80 26.33 12.51
N ILE A 42 -17.03 25.48 13.19
CA ILE A 42 -17.51 24.72 14.36
C ILE A 42 -17.98 25.67 15.46
N THR A 43 -17.21 26.72 15.74
CA THR A 43 -17.56 27.71 16.77
C THR A 43 -18.86 28.41 16.43
N TYR A 44 -19.03 28.81 15.16
CA TYR A 44 -20.27 29.38 14.66
C TYR A 44 -21.45 28.41 14.86
N ARG A 45 -21.32 27.14 14.45
CA ARG A 45 -22.35 26.11 14.65
C ARG A 45 -22.76 25.95 16.11
N LEU A 46 -21.80 25.92 17.02
CA LEU A 46 -22.05 25.78 18.45
C LEU A 46 -22.80 26.98 19.03
N ILE A 47 -22.47 28.20 18.59
CA ILE A 47 -23.17 29.42 19.01
C ILE A 47 -24.59 29.44 18.45
N SER A 48 -24.77 29.16 17.15
CA SER A 48 -26.08 29.14 16.49
C SER A 48 -27.01 28.08 17.10
N LEU A 49 -26.49 26.91 17.48
CA LEU A 49 -27.29 25.88 18.14
C LEU A 49 -27.84 26.35 19.49
N LYS A 50 -27.06 27.10 20.28
CA LYS A 50 -27.53 27.66 21.57
C LYS A 50 -28.63 28.70 21.37
N THR A 51 -28.50 29.56 20.36
CA THR A 51 -29.50 30.59 20.08
C THR A 51 -30.81 29.99 19.58
N HIS A 52 -30.76 28.95 18.74
CA HIS A 52 -31.97 28.27 18.26
C HIS A 52 -32.62 27.37 19.34
N ALA A 53 -31.82 26.74 20.22
CA ALA A 53 -32.34 25.94 21.33
C ALA A 53 -33.00 26.78 22.44
N GLY A 54 -32.54 28.03 22.66
CA GLY A 54 -33.10 28.95 23.66
C GLY A 54 -34.43 29.61 23.26
N GLY A 55 -34.84 29.50 21.99
CA GLY A 55 -36.02 30.18 21.44
C GLY A 55 -37.33 29.36 21.45
N GLY A 56 -37.38 28.22 22.14
CA GLY A 56 -38.60 27.38 22.22
C GLY A 56 -38.95 26.61 20.93
N GLY A 57 -38.09 26.63 19.91
CA GLY A 57 -38.27 25.85 18.69
C GLY A 57 -38.07 24.36 18.93
N GLY A 58 -39.04 23.53 18.53
CA GLY A 58 -38.99 22.08 18.70
C GLY A 58 -37.73 21.44 18.09
N GLY A 59 -37.28 20.30 18.66
CA GLY A 59 -36.01 19.64 18.32
C GLY A 59 -35.82 19.26 16.84
N PHE A 60 -36.90 19.26 16.05
CA PHE A 60 -36.89 18.98 14.61
C PHE A 60 -36.15 20.04 13.78
N LEU A 61 -36.31 21.34 14.08
CA LEU A 61 -35.60 22.43 13.38
C LEU A 61 -34.11 22.47 13.73
N LEU A 62 -33.71 21.80 14.82
CA LEU A 62 -32.33 21.73 15.27
C LEU A 62 -31.52 20.62 14.59
N PHE A 63 -32.20 19.63 13.98
CA PHE A 63 -31.56 18.44 13.42
C PHE A 63 -30.55 18.75 12.31
N PRO A 64 -30.85 19.58 11.28
CA PRO A 64 -29.89 19.93 10.23
C PRO A 64 -28.61 20.57 10.78
N TRP A 65 -28.76 21.44 11.78
CA TRP A 65 -27.65 22.16 12.41
C TRP A 65 -26.78 21.24 13.27
N LEU A 66 -27.40 20.34 14.03
CA LEU A 66 -26.68 19.36 14.84
C LEU A 66 -25.93 18.36 13.95
N LEU A 67 -26.57 17.86 12.89
CA LEU A 67 -25.95 16.94 11.96
C LEU A 67 -24.78 17.60 11.21
N ALA A 68 -24.95 18.86 10.77
CA ALA A 68 -23.87 19.64 10.19
C ALA A 68 -22.69 19.79 11.16
N LEU A 69 -22.94 20.18 12.42
CA LEU A 69 -21.90 20.31 13.45
C LEU A 69 -21.11 19.00 13.62
N ILE A 70 -21.80 17.86 13.71
CA ILE A 70 -21.17 16.55 13.90
C ILE A 70 -20.26 16.21 12.72
N CYS A 71 -20.77 16.36 11.49
CA CYS A 71 -20.02 16.09 10.27
C CYS A 71 -18.84 17.05 10.08
N GLU A 72 -19.05 18.36 10.26
CA GLU A 72 -18.01 19.40 10.13
C GLU A 72 -16.92 19.24 11.21
N SER A 73 -17.29 18.81 12.42
CA SER A 73 -16.33 18.45 13.49
C SER A 73 -15.46 17.27 13.09
N TRP A 74 -16.07 16.23 12.51
CA TRP A 74 -15.33 15.08 11.99
C TRP A 74 -14.38 15.48 10.85
N PHE A 75 -14.83 16.28 9.88
CA PHE A 75 -13.96 16.73 8.80
C PHE A 75 -12.80 17.61 9.30
N THR A 76 -13.03 18.41 10.33
CA THR A 76 -11.98 19.20 11.00
C THR A 76 -10.97 18.31 11.72
N PHE A 77 -11.43 17.22 12.35
CA PHE A 77 -10.55 16.20 12.91
C PHE A 77 -9.69 15.53 11.81
N ILE A 78 -10.28 15.12 10.69
CA ILE A 78 -9.53 14.56 9.55
C ILE A 78 -8.51 15.57 8.97
N TRP A 79 -8.88 16.85 8.90
CA TRP A 79 -7.97 17.90 8.47
C TRP A 79 -6.78 18.05 9.43
N THR A 80 -7.03 18.03 10.73
CA THR A 80 -5.97 18.05 11.77
C THR A 80 -4.99 16.90 11.59
N LEU A 81 -5.49 15.68 11.35
CA LEU A 81 -4.64 14.52 11.05
C LEU A 81 -3.82 14.72 9.76
N THR A 82 -4.41 15.35 8.74
CA THR A 82 -3.75 15.65 7.46
C THR A 82 -2.60 16.65 7.64
N VAL A 83 -2.83 17.74 8.38
CA VAL A 83 -1.80 18.74 8.71
C VAL A 83 -0.65 18.11 9.50
N ASN A 84 -0.95 17.29 10.51
CA ASN A 84 0.08 16.59 11.28
C ASN A 84 1.00 15.74 10.39
N ARG A 85 0.42 15.03 9.40
CA ARG A 85 1.17 14.20 8.44
C ARG A 85 2.04 14.99 7.49
N LYS A 86 1.64 16.19 7.08
CA LYS A 86 2.37 17.01 6.09
C LYS A 86 3.38 17.97 6.71
N TRP A 87 3.34 18.18 8.03
CA TRP A 87 4.14 19.21 8.68
C TRP A 87 5.66 18.99 8.47
N ASN A 88 6.20 17.83 8.85
CA ASN A 88 7.66 17.58 8.91
C ASN A 88 8.22 16.92 7.64
N GLN A 89 8.07 17.53 6.46
CA GLN A 89 8.56 16.92 5.22
C GLN A 89 10.09 16.84 5.16
N ILE A 90 10.61 15.62 4.97
CA ILE A 90 12.03 15.34 4.76
C ILE A 90 12.25 14.51 3.49
N ASP A 91 13.42 14.71 2.87
CA ASP A 91 13.94 13.91 1.77
C ASP A 91 15.25 13.25 2.19
N THR A 92 15.41 11.97 1.84
CA THR A 92 16.63 11.20 2.12
C THR A 92 17.45 11.11 0.83
N HIS A 93 18.68 11.61 0.84
CA HIS A 93 19.62 11.44 -0.26
C HIS A 93 20.73 10.46 0.13
N THR A 94 21.00 9.48 -0.70
CA THR A 94 22.02 8.44 -0.48
C THR A 94 23.24 8.66 -1.36
N TYR A 95 24.38 8.14 -0.92
CA TYR A 95 25.64 8.20 -1.66
C TYR A 95 26.26 6.79 -1.83
N PRO A 96 25.73 5.94 -2.73
CA PRO A 96 26.24 4.60 -2.99
C PRO A 96 27.74 4.53 -3.27
N GLU A 97 28.29 5.53 -3.96
CA GLU A 97 29.72 5.58 -4.29
C GLU A 97 30.61 5.64 -3.04
N ARG A 98 30.14 6.31 -1.97
CA ARG A 98 30.86 6.35 -0.67
C ARG A 98 30.82 4.98 0.02
N LEU A 99 29.69 4.27 -0.08
CA LEU A 99 29.58 2.91 0.44
C LEU A 99 30.52 1.96 -0.31
N LEU A 100 30.54 2.01 -1.64
CA LEU A 100 31.42 1.20 -2.47
C LEU A 100 32.90 1.50 -2.22
N HIS A 101 33.27 2.75 -1.97
CA HIS A 101 34.63 3.12 -1.57
C HIS A 101 35.02 2.47 -0.24
N ARG A 102 34.14 2.56 0.78
CA ARG A 102 34.35 1.92 2.08
C ARG A 102 34.51 0.40 1.98
N VAL A 103 33.81 -0.23 1.04
CA VAL A 103 33.93 -1.66 0.75
C VAL A 103 35.28 -2.00 0.11
N LYS A 104 35.74 -1.19 -0.86
CA LYS A 104 37.06 -1.35 -1.49
C LYS A 104 38.21 -1.18 -0.50
N ASP A 105 38.08 -0.24 0.45
CA ASP A 105 39.06 -0.01 1.51
C ASP A 105 39.01 -1.08 2.63
N GLY A 106 38.07 -2.03 2.56
CA GLY A 106 37.88 -3.08 3.57
C GLY A 106 37.26 -2.60 4.89
N THR A 107 36.81 -1.35 4.97
CA THR A 107 36.23 -0.77 6.20
C THR A 107 34.82 -1.26 6.50
N VAL A 108 34.05 -1.64 5.48
CA VAL A 108 32.68 -2.15 5.59
C VAL A 108 32.50 -3.31 4.62
N GLU A 109 31.95 -4.43 5.07
CA GLU A 109 31.53 -5.52 4.19
C GLU A 109 30.06 -5.35 3.78
N LEU A 110 29.73 -5.63 2.52
CA LEU A 110 28.34 -5.64 2.07
C LEU A 110 27.60 -6.85 2.69
N PRO A 111 26.50 -6.62 3.43
CA PRO A 111 25.75 -7.68 4.07
C PRO A 111 24.97 -8.52 3.04
N ALA A 112 24.67 -9.77 3.37
CA ALA A 112 23.73 -10.55 2.55
C ALA A 112 22.30 -9.95 2.60
N VAL A 113 21.55 -10.12 1.51
CA VAL A 113 20.15 -9.72 1.39
C VAL A 113 19.33 -10.85 0.76
N ASP A 114 18.30 -11.31 1.49
CA ASP A 114 17.32 -12.22 0.93
C ASP A 114 16.17 -11.43 0.27
N MET A 115 15.88 -11.71 -1.00
CA MET A 115 14.82 -11.06 -1.77
C MET A 115 13.61 -11.98 -1.86
N PHE A 116 12.48 -11.55 -1.33
CA PHE A 116 11.24 -12.31 -1.26
C PHE A 116 10.24 -11.81 -2.30
N VAL A 117 9.75 -12.74 -3.12
CA VAL A 117 8.68 -12.52 -4.10
C VAL A 117 7.53 -13.45 -3.75
N THR A 118 6.33 -12.91 -3.54
CA THR A 118 5.12 -13.72 -3.25
C THR A 118 4.14 -13.68 -4.41
N THR A 119 3.60 -14.83 -4.79
CA THR A 119 2.47 -14.97 -5.72
C THR A 119 1.40 -15.88 -5.12
N ALA A 120 0.14 -15.53 -5.34
CA ALA A 120 -1.02 -16.18 -4.74
C ALA A 120 -1.62 -17.28 -5.62
N ASP A 121 -1.80 -17.03 -6.92
CA ASP A 121 -2.47 -17.94 -7.83
C ASP A 121 -2.11 -17.62 -9.30
N SER A 122 -1.73 -18.64 -10.08
CA SER A 122 -1.27 -18.44 -11.47
C SER A 122 -2.36 -17.98 -12.45
N ASP A 123 -3.63 -18.16 -12.11
CA ASP A 123 -4.78 -17.76 -12.94
C ASP A 123 -5.12 -16.27 -12.69
N LEU A 124 -4.97 -15.82 -11.43
CA LEU A 124 -5.17 -14.42 -11.04
C LEU A 124 -3.92 -13.55 -11.26
N GLU A 125 -2.74 -14.16 -11.20
CA GLU A 125 -1.43 -13.53 -11.33
C GLU A 125 -0.60 -14.31 -12.36
N PRO A 126 -0.67 -13.94 -13.65
CA PRO A 126 0.01 -14.67 -14.70
C PRO A 126 1.51 -14.85 -14.41
N PRO A 127 2.09 -16.06 -14.55
CA PRO A 127 3.49 -16.35 -14.18
C PRO A 127 4.52 -15.43 -14.84
N ILE A 128 4.23 -14.88 -16.01
CA ILE A 128 5.10 -13.91 -16.70
C ILE A 128 5.35 -12.63 -15.88
N LEU A 129 4.40 -12.21 -15.03
CA LEU A 129 4.58 -11.09 -14.11
C LEU A 129 5.68 -11.43 -13.09
N THR A 130 5.53 -12.57 -12.41
CA THR A 130 6.50 -13.09 -11.46
C THR A 130 7.88 -13.26 -12.10
N VAL A 131 7.95 -13.80 -13.31
CA VAL A 131 9.21 -13.97 -14.06
C VAL A 131 9.90 -12.62 -14.31
N ASN A 132 9.18 -11.61 -14.77
CA ASN A 132 9.77 -10.29 -15.03
C ASN A 132 10.26 -9.62 -13.74
N THR A 133 9.50 -9.75 -12.65
CA THR A 133 9.93 -9.28 -11.32
C THR A 133 11.20 -9.98 -10.86
N VAL A 134 11.25 -11.31 -10.94
CA VAL A 134 12.44 -12.11 -10.58
C VAL A 134 13.64 -11.73 -11.45
N LEU A 135 13.48 -11.63 -12.77
CA LEU A 135 14.57 -11.24 -13.68
C LEU A 135 15.12 -9.84 -13.36
N SER A 136 14.26 -8.89 -12.95
CA SER A 136 14.70 -7.56 -12.53
C SER A 136 15.52 -7.60 -11.24
N LEU A 137 15.15 -8.45 -10.29
CA LEU A 137 15.84 -8.63 -9.00
C LEU A 137 17.20 -9.32 -9.16
N LEU A 138 17.30 -10.30 -10.06
CA LEU A 138 18.56 -11.01 -10.31
C LEU A 138 19.63 -10.13 -10.98
N ALA A 139 19.22 -9.01 -11.58
CA ALA A 139 20.09 -8.10 -12.34
C ALA A 139 20.40 -6.79 -11.59
N VAL A 140 20.16 -6.70 -10.28
CA VAL A 140 20.53 -5.51 -9.48
C VAL A 140 22.05 -5.39 -9.29
N ASP A 141 22.51 -4.16 -9.02
CA ASP A 141 23.92 -3.83 -8.83
C ASP A 141 24.38 -4.18 -7.40
N TYR A 142 24.48 -5.48 -7.13
CA TYR A 142 24.97 -6.03 -5.87
C TYR A 142 25.76 -7.33 -6.11
N PRO A 143 26.70 -7.72 -5.24
CA PRO A 143 27.38 -9.01 -5.37
C PRO A 143 26.40 -10.18 -5.37
N ALA A 144 26.47 -11.03 -6.41
CA ALA A 144 25.54 -12.14 -6.59
C ALA A 144 25.60 -13.15 -5.43
N SER A 145 26.79 -13.40 -4.88
CA SER A 145 27.01 -14.27 -3.72
C SER A 145 26.42 -13.73 -2.42
N LYS A 146 26.01 -12.46 -2.38
CA LYS A 146 25.33 -11.83 -1.24
C LYS A 146 23.81 -11.74 -1.44
N LEU A 147 23.29 -12.20 -2.57
CA LEU A 147 21.86 -12.18 -2.88
C LEU A 147 21.29 -13.59 -3.00
N ALA A 148 20.10 -13.77 -2.46
CA ALA A 148 19.29 -14.96 -2.70
C ALA A 148 17.84 -14.56 -2.97
N CYS A 149 17.26 -15.02 -4.08
CA CYS A 149 15.89 -14.75 -4.46
C CYS A 149 15.00 -15.94 -4.10
N TYR A 150 14.06 -15.71 -3.19
CA TYR A 150 13.06 -16.69 -2.78
C TYR A 150 11.70 -16.32 -3.37
N VAL A 151 11.13 -17.25 -4.13
CA VAL A 151 9.79 -17.11 -4.72
C VAL A 151 8.84 -18.02 -3.97
N SER A 152 7.91 -17.43 -3.22
CA SER A 152 6.82 -18.14 -2.56
C SER A 152 5.59 -18.20 -3.45
N ASP A 153 5.18 -19.41 -3.79
CA ASP A 153 3.98 -19.70 -4.58
C ASP A 153 2.91 -20.35 -3.70
N ASP A 154 1.92 -19.54 -3.34
CA ASP A 154 0.79 -19.97 -2.53
C ASP A 154 -0.20 -20.83 -3.33
N GLY A 155 -0.13 -20.82 -4.67
CA GLY A 155 -0.98 -21.62 -5.56
C GLY A 155 -0.44 -23.03 -5.81
N ALA A 156 0.80 -23.32 -5.40
CA ALA A 156 1.52 -24.57 -5.68
C ALA A 156 1.45 -24.97 -7.17
N SER A 157 1.66 -23.99 -8.05
CA SER A 157 1.41 -24.13 -9.48
C SER A 157 2.64 -24.69 -10.20
N PRO A 158 2.53 -25.85 -10.88
CA PRO A 158 3.63 -26.38 -11.69
C PRO A 158 4.00 -25.43 -12.84
N LEU A 159 3.05 -24.62 -13.32
CA LEU A 159 3.29 -23.62 -14.35
C LEU A 159 4.19 -22.49 -13.83
N THR A 160 3.99 -22.03 -12.59
CA THR A 160 4.85 -21.03 -11.95
C THR A 160 6.27 -21.57 -11.80
N PHE A 161 6.41 -22.80 -11.30
CA PHE A 161 7.72 -23.45 -11.16
C PHE A 161 8.44 -23.62 -12.50
N TYR A 162 7.75 -24.12 -13.53
CA TYR A 162 8.29 -24.21 -14.90
C TYR A 162 8.73 -22.84 -15.44
N SER A 163 7.92 -21.81 -15.23
CA SER A 163 8.21 -20.45 -15.69
C SER A 163 9.49 -19.91 -15.05
N LEU A 164 9.72 -20.22 -13.76
CA LEU A 164 10.95 -19.85 -13.05
C LEU A 164 12.17 -20.64 -13.56
N LEU A 165 12.02 -21.93 -13.90
CA LEU A 165 13.10 -22.70 -14.54
C LEU A 165 13.52 -22.10 -15.88
N GLN A 166 12.56 -21.66 -16.70
CA GLN A 166 12.86 -20.97 -17.96
C GLN A 166 13.46 -19.57 -17.70
N ALA A 167 12.99 -18.87 -16.67
CA ALA A 167 13.55 -17.59 -16.27
C ALA A 167 15.02 -17.71 -15.83
N ALA A 168 15.37 -18.74 -15.06
CA ALA A 168 16.75 -18.99 -14.65
C ALA A 168 17.68 -19.23 -15.86
N LYS A 169 17.21 -19.98 -16.86
CA LYS A 169 17.95 -20.18 -18.13
C LYS A 169 18.16 -18.85 -18.87
N PHE A 170 17.13 -18.01 -18.93
CA PHE A 170 17.22 -16.69 -19.57
C PHE A 170 18.08 -15.70 -18.77
N ALA A 171 18.07 -15.77 -17.44
CA ALA A 171 18.86 -14.92 -16.56
C ALA A 171 20.37 -15.03 -16.85
N ARG A 172 20.84 -16.21 -17.27
CA ARG A 172 22.23 -16.43 -17.72
C ARG A 172 22.64 -15.62 -18.93
N LEU A 173 21.68 -15.19 -19.75
CA LEU A 173 21.90 -14.30 -20.88
C LEU A 173 21.63 -12.84 -20.49
N TRP A 174 20.55 -12.62 -19.75
CA TRP A 174 20.08 -11.28 -19.40
C TRP A 174 20.99 -10.55 -18.40
N VAL A 175 21.44 -11.21 -17.33
CA VAL A 175 22.25 -10.57 -16.28
C VAL A 175 23.60 -10.09 -16.82
N PRO A 176 24.37 -10.89 -17.60
CA PRO A 176 25.61 -10.40 -18.22
C PRO A 176 25.36 -9.27 -19.22
N PHE A 177 24.31 -9.35 -20.05
CA PHE A 177 23.93 -8.28 -20.97
C PHE A 177 23.64 -6.97 -20.24
N CYS A 178 22.87 -7.06 -19.14
CA CYS A 178 22.56 -5.95 -18.26
C CYS A 178 23.81 -5.26 -17.69
N LYS A 179 24.77 -6.06 -17.20
CA LYS A 179 26.03 -5.57 -16.64
C LYS A 179 26.96 -4.99 -17.72
N LYS A 180 27.10 -5.68 -18.86
CA LYS A 180 27.95 -5.27 -20.00
C LYS A 180 27.54 -3.90 -20.55
N PHE A 181 26.25 -3.66 -20.72
CA PHE A 181 25.74 -2.43 -21.34
C PHE A 181 25.16 -1.42 -20.34
N ASN A 182 25.33 -1.66 -19.03
CA ASN A 182 24.81 -0.79 -17.97
C ASN A 182 23.32 -0.44 -18.13
N VAL A 183 22.51 -1.45 -18.48
CA VAL A 183 21.07 -1.29 -18.74
C VAL A 183 20.35 -0.77 -17.49
N ALA A 184 19.76 0.42 -17.53
CA ALA A 184 19.08 0.95 -16.36
C ALA A 184 17.84 0.12 -15.98
N VAL A 185 16.93 -0.13 -16.92
CA VAL A 185 15.69 -0.85 -16.66
C VAL A 185 15.92 -2.36 -16.68
N ARG A 186 15.97 -2.99 -15.51
CA ARG A 186 16.29 -4.43 -15.37
C ARG A 186 15.14 -5.38 -15.71
N ALA A 187 13.92 -4.87 -15.89
CA ALA A 187 12.77 -5.67 -16.33
C ALA A 187 12.72 -5.77 -17.87
N PRO A 188 12.89 -6.97 -18.47
CA PRO A 188 13.02 -7.12 -19.92
C PRO A 188 11.81 -6.61 -20.70
N PHE A 189 10.59 -6.88 -20.22
CA PHE A 189 9.36 -6.44 -20.90
C PHE A 189 9.30 -4.92 -21.06
N GLN A 190 9.77 -4.18 -20.05
CA GLN A 190 9.77 -2.72 -20.08
C GLN A 190 10.95 -2.20 -20.90
N TYR A 191 12.13 -2.82 -20.78
CA TYR A 191 13.31 -2.44 -21.53
C TYR A 191 13.09 -2.56 -23.05
N PHE A 192 12.55 -3.70 -23.51
CA PHE A 192 12.35 -3.96 -24.96
C PHE A 192 11.16 -3.25 -25.60
N ASN A 193 10.33 -2.56 -24.80
CA ASN A 193 9.28 -1.67 -25.31
C ASN A 193 9.88 -0.40 -25.92
N ASN A 194 11.01 0.06 -25.40
CA ASN A 194 11.74 1.18 -25.98
C ASN A 194 12.65 0.69 -27.13
N GLY A 195 12.97 1.59 -28.06
CA GLY A 195 13.97 1.31 -29.09
C GLY A 195 15.38 1.13 -28.48
N PRO A 196 16.35 0.61 -29.25
CA PRO A 196 17.73 0.50 -28.78
C PRO A 196 18.28 1.88 -28.38
N GLU A 197 18.90 1.95 -27.20
CA GLU A 197 19.39 3.21 -26.61
C GLU A 197 20.65 3.74 -27.32
N CYS A 198 21.43 2.86 -27.96
CA CYS A 198 22.70 3.20 -28.60
C CYS A 198 22.69 2.82 -30.10
N SER A 199 23.42 3.61 -30.90
CA SER A 199 23.52 3.45 -32.36
C SER A 199 24.64 2.50 -32.82
N SER A 200 25.46 1.96 -31.91
CA SER A 200 26.55 1.05 -32.32
C SER A 200 26.01 -0.25 -32.91
N LEU A 201 26.60 -0.72 -34.00
CA LEU A 201 26.13 -1.91 -34.73
C LEU A 201 26.23 -3.19 -33.88
N GLU A 202 27.28 -3.32 -33.07
CA GLU A 202 27.46 -4.45 -32.14
C GLU A 202 26.33 -4.50 -31.10
N PHE A 203 26.03 -3.37 -30.46
CA PHE A 203 24.94 -3.28 -29.50
C PHE A 203 23.59 -3.56 -30.15
N GLN A 204 23.32 -3.02 -31.34
CA GLN A 204 22.07 -3.28 -32.04
C GLN A 204 21.88 -4.76 -32.39
N HIS A 205 22.96 -5.46 -32.75
CA HIS A 205 22.91 -6.89 -33.01
C HIS A 205 22.64 -7.69 -31.73
N GLU A 206 23.39 -7.43 -30.65
CA GLU A 206 23.17 -8.09 -29.36
C GLU A 206 21.79 -7.78 -28.77
N TRP A 207 21.32 -6.54 -28.89
CA TRP A 207 19.99 -6.12 -28.44
C TRP A 207 18.88 -6.85 -29.19
N LYS A 208 18.99 -6.98 -30.52
CA LYS A 208 18.01 -7.74 -31.33
C LYS A 208 18.02 -9.22 -30.96
N ASN A 209 19.20 -9.81 -30.77
CA ASN A 209 19.33 -11.19 -30.34
C ASN A 209 18.70 -11.38 -28.95
N MET A 210 18.99 -10.51 -27.99
CA MET A 210 18.42 -10.59 -26.64
C MET A 210 16.90 -10.39 -26.64
N LYS A 211 16.36 -9.47 -27.45
CA LYS A 211 14.91 -9.29 -27.64
C LYS A 211 14.27 -10.56 -28.23
N GLY A 212 14.97 -11.22 -29.16
CA GLY A 212 14.57 -12.52 -29.70
C GLY A 212 14.51 -13.61 -28.64
N GLU A 213 15.55 -13.74 -27.81
CA GLU A 213 15.58 -14.70 -26.69
C GLU A 213 14.50 -14.44 -25.64
N TYR A 214 14.24 -13.17 -25.32
CA TYR A 214 13.14 -12.80 -24.43
C TYR A 214 11.77 -13.18 -25.03
N SER A 215 11.58 -12.94 -26.33
CA SER A 215 10.34 -13.31 -27.03
C SER A 215 10.13 -14.84 -27.03
N LYS A 216 11.21 -15.63 -27.15
CA LYS A 216 11.16 -17.10 -27.01
C LYS A 216 10.75 -17.52 -25.59
N LEU A 217 11.27 -16.86 -24.55
CA LEU A 217 10.85 -17.10 -23.16
C LEU A 217 9.34 -16.86 -22.99
N CYS A 218 8.85 -15.71 -23.44
CA CYS A 218 7.41 -15.39 -23.39
C CYS A 218 6.58 -16.45 -24.13
N GLY A 219 6.97 -16.82 -25.35
CA GLY A 219 6.27 -17.84 -26.14
C GLY A 219 6.19 -19.20 -25.45
N LYS A 220 7.27 -19.65 -24.79
CA LYS A 220 7.29 -20.90 -24.01
C LYS A 220 6.32 -20.87 -22.83
N ILE A 221 6.23 -19.73 -22.13
CA ILE A 221 5.33 -19.57 -20.97
C ILE A 221 3.87 -19.51 -21.45
N GLU A 222 3.60 -18.79 -22.54
CA GLU A 222 2.26 -18.72 -23.14
C GLU A 222 1.79 -20.08 -23.65
N GLU A 223 2.68 -20.84 -24.30
CA GLU A 223 2.36 -22.20 -24.76
C GLU A 223 2.05 -23.13 -23.58
N ALA A 224 2.88 -23.10 -22.53
CA ALA A 224 2.65 -23.87 -21.32
C ALA A 224 1.34 -23.49 -20.59
N THR A 225 0.94 -22.21 -20.67
CA THR A 225 -0.35 -21.74 -20.15
C THR A 225 -1.53 -22.33 -20.92
N LYS A 226 -1.42 -22.46 -22.25
CA LYS A 226 -2.49 -23.03 -23.10
C LYS A 226 -2.55 -24.55 -23.04
N LYS A 227 -1.42 -25.22 -22.84
CA LYS A 227 -1.28 -26.68 -22.83
C LYS A 227 -0.63 -27.16 -21.53
N PRO A 228 -1.40 -27.23 -20.42
CA PRO A 228 -0.86 -27.67 -19.13
C PRO A 228 -0.42 -29.14 -19.09
N MET A 229 -0.76 -29.95 -20.10
CA MET A 229 -0.31 -31.35 -20.24
C MET A 229 1.18 -31.51 -20.63
N ILE A 230 1.94 -30.42 -20.80
CA ILE A 230 3.38 -30.47 -21.14
C ILE A 230 4.24 -30.93 -19.95
N PHE A 231 3.75 -30.82 -18.71
CA PHE A 231 4.51 -31.23 -17.54
C PHE A 231 4.46 -32.76 -17.39
N ASP A 232 5.50 -33.45 -17.86
CA ASP A 232 5.76 -34.81 -17.41
C ASP A 232 6.06 -34.73 -15.91
N LEU A 233 5.12 -35.20 -15.08
CA LEU A 233 5.16 -35.12 -13.61
C LEU A 233 6.20 -36.09 -13.00
N ALA A 234 7.21 -36.47 -13.77
CA ALA A 234 8.40 -37.18 -13.34
C ALA A 234 9.56 -36.21 -13.03
N GLY A 235 10.60 -36.70 -12.36
CA GLY A 235 11.81 -35.92 -12.08
C GLY A 235 11.56 -34.66 -11.23
N GLU A 236 11.98 -33.49 -11.72
CA GLU A 236 11.87 -32.20 -11.01
C GLU A 236 10.42 -31.80 -10.67
N PHE A 237 9.44 -32.30 -11.44
CA PHE A 237 8.01 -32.01 -11.25
C PHE A 237 7.27 -33.06 -10.40
N SER A 238 7.96 -34.09 -9.92
CA SER A 238 7.36 -35.16 -9.09
C SER A 238 6.64 -34.65 -7.86
N SER A 239 7.14 -33.57 -7.25
CA SER A 239 6.52 -32.93 -6.09
C SER A 239 5.15 -32.32 -6.39
N PHE A 240 4.80 -32.11 -7.67
CA PHE A 240 3.52 -31.56 -8.11
C PHE A 240 2.50 -32.63 -8.52
N ALA A 241 2.88 -33.91 -8.49
CA ALA A 241 1.97 -34.99 -8.84
C ALA A 241 0.82 -35.07 -7.83
N LYS A 242 -0.43 -34.94 -8.32
CA LYS A 242 -1.68 -35.03 -7.52
C LYS A 242 -1.80 -33.97 -6.41
N ILE A 243 -1.29 -32.76 -6.62
CA ILE A 243 -1.48 -31.64 -5.68
C ILE A 243 -2.94 -31.17 -5.64
N ASP A 244 -3.47 -31.05 -4.43
CA ASP A 244 -4.60 -30.19 -4.10
C ASP A 244 -4.06 -28.86 -3.57
N ARG A 245 -4.42 -27.74 -4.21
CA ARG A 245 -3.99 -26.36 -3.82
C ARG A 245 -4.31 -26.03 -2.35
N ARG A 246 -5.28 -26.71 -1.73
CA ARG A 246 -5.68 -26.50 -0.32
C ARG A 246 -5.10 -27.56 0.63
N ASN A 247 -4.51 -28.62 0.10
CA ASN A 247 -4.01 -29.74 0.89
C ASN A 247 -2.79 -30.40 0.23
N HIS A 248 -1.61 -29.87 0.48
CA HIS A 248 -0.35 -30.40 -0.06
C HIS A 248 0.79 -30.19 0.95
N SER A 249 1.81 -31.03 0.87
CA SER A 249 3.05 -30.88 1.64
C SER A 249 3.86 -29.68 1.16
N THR A 250 4.81 -29.24 1.98
CA THR A 250 5.81 -28.24 1.57
C THR A 250 6.58 -28.73 0.34
N ILE A 251 6.89 -27.80 -0.57
CA ILE A 251 7.76 -27.99 -1.72
C ILE A 251 8.86 -26.94 -1.62
N ILE A 252 10.12 -27.36 -1.54
CA ILE A 252 11.29 -26.47 -1.60
C ILE A 252 12.18 -26.98 -2.73
N LYS A 253 12.47 -26.11 -3.70
CA LYS A 253 13.32 -26.43 -4.85
C LYS A 253 14.34 -25.33 -5.05
N VAL A 254 15.62 -25.66 -4.96
CA VAL A 254 16.70 -24.76 -5.40
C VAL A 254 16.79 -24.86 -6.92
N ILE A 255 16.34 -23.82 -7.61
CA ILE A 255 16.35 -23.73 -9.08
C ILE A 255 17.75 -23.41 -9.59
N TRP A 256 18.44 -22.52 -8.87
CA TRP A 256 19.78 -22.09 -9.18
C TRP A 256 20.53 -21.80 -7.89
N GLU A 257 21.77 -22.25 -7.81
CA GLU A 257 22.67 -21.95 -6.70
C GLU A 257 23.80 -21.06 -7.24
N SER A 258 24.01 -19.91 -6.58
CA SER A 258 25.04 -18.97 -6.98
C SER A 258 26.42 -19.59 -6.79
N LYS A 259 27.22 -19.62 -7.85
CA LYS A 259 28.67 -19.84 -7.79
C LYS A 259 29.36 -18.50 -8.02
N ASP A 260 30.51 -18.29 -7.38
CA ASP A 260 31.23 -17.00 -7.43
C ASP A 260 31.51 -16.51 -8.87
N ASP A 261 31.67 -17.44 -9.83
CA ASP A 261 31.95 -17.13 -11.25
C ASP A 261 30.70 -16.83 -12.10
N ASP A 262 29.51 -17.29 -11.70
CA ASP A 262 28.31 -17.26 -12.56
C ASP A 262 27.58 -15.92 -12.55
N GLY A 263 27.85 -15.07 -11.55
CA GLY A 263 27.34 -13.70 -11.48
C GLY A 263 25.82 -13.55 -11.31
N ILE A 264 25.09 -14.64 -11.04
CA ILE A 264 23.63 -14.71 -10.85
C ILE A 264 23.32 -15.15 -9.40
N PRO A 265 22.42 -14.45 -8.69
CA PRO A 265 21.97 -14.84 -7.34
C PRO A 265 21.29 -16.21 -7.30
N SER A 266 21.29 -16.86 -6.13
CA SER A 266 20.54 -18.12 -5.94
C SER A 266 19.04 -17.89 -6.13
N ILE A 267 18.34 -18.89 -6.68
CA ILE A 267 16.89 -18.87 -6.92
C ILE A 267 16.27 -20.06 -6.21
N ILE A 268 15.38 -19.81 -5.26
CA ILE A 268 14.72 -20.83 -4.45
C ILE A 268 13.21 -20.69 -4.64
N TYR A 269 12.57 -21.76 -5.10
CA TYR A 269 11.11 -21.87 -5.14
C TYR A 269 10.60 -22.53 -3.86
N ILE A 270 9.57 -21.93 -3.27
CA ILE A 270 8.91 -22.44 -2.07
C ILE A 270 7.40 -22.45 -2.30
N SER A 271 6.77 -23.58 -2.02
CA SER A 271 5.35 -23.64 -1.73
C SER A 271 5.18 -24.23 -0.34
N ARG A 272 4.57 -23.45 0.56
CA ARG A 272 4.38 -23.85 1.96
C ARG A 272 3.36 -24.97 2.09
N GLU A 273 3.45 -25.76 3.15
CA GLU A 273 2.42 -26.75 3.44
C GLU A 273 1.06 -26.07 3.67
N LYS A 274 0.02 -26.63 3.04
CA LYS A 274 -1.38 -26.25 3.27
C LYS A 274 -2.16 -27.47 3.70
N ARG A 275 -3.03 -27.31 4.70
CA ARG A 275 -3.91 -28.35 5.24
C ARG A 275 -5.28 -27.75 5.50
N LEU A 276 -6.36 -28.48 5.17
CA LEU A 276 -7.74 -27.99 5.26
C LEU A 276 -8.15 -27.46 6.64
N LYS A 277 -7.57 -28.00 7.71
CA LYS A 277 -7.89 -27.63 9.10
C LYS A 277 -7.00 -26.53 9.69
N HIS A 278 -6.02 -26.05 8.93
CA HIS A 278 -5.02 -25.10 9.42
C HIS A 278 -5.18 -23.73 8.74
N PRO A 279 -5.35 -22.64 9.51
CA PRO A 279 -5.38 -21.31 8.92
C PRO A 279 -4.02 -20.97 8.34
N HIS A 280 -3.99 -20.52 7.09
CA HIS A 280 -2.73 -20.20 6.41
C HIS A 280 -2.42 -18.69 6.40
N HIS A 281 -3.31 -17.81 6.88
CA HIS A 281 -3.01 -16.38 7.04
C HIS A 281 -2.51 -15.65 5.77
N TYR A 282 -2.95 -16.07 4.58
CA TYR A 282 -2.66 -15.43 3.28
C TYR A 282 -1.16 -15.05 3.13
N LYS A 283 -0.87 -13.83 2.64
CA LYS A 283 0.49 -13.34 2.41
C LYS A 283 1.33 -13.28 3.69
N ALA A 284 0.76 -12.87 4.82
CA ALA A 284 1.48 -12.82 6.10
C ALA A 284 2.07 -14.19 6.47
N GLY A 285 1.29 -15.26 6.29
CA GLY A 285 1.75 -16.61 6.55
C GLY A 285 2.84 -17.07 5.57
N ALA A 286 2.72 -16.71 4.28
CA ALA A 286 3.73 -17.01 3.28
C ALA A 286 5.07 -16.33 3.61
N MET A 287 5.01 -15.05 4.02
CA MET A 287 6.18 -14.29 4.45
C MET A 287 6.83 -14.84 5.72
N ASN A 288 6.03 -15.33 6.68
CA ASN A 288 6.57 -15.98 7.87
C ASN A 288 7.29 -17.30 7.53
N VAL A 289 6.73 -18.13 6.64
CA VAL A 289 7.41 -19.34 6.15
C VAL A 289 8.71 -18.98 5.42
N LEU A 290 8.67 -18.02 4.49
CA LEU A 290 9.86 -17.53 3.78
C LEU A 290 10.96 -17.10 4.75
N THR A 291 10.58 -16.38 5.80
CA THR A 291 11.51 -15.88 6.81
C THR A 291 12.16 -16.99 7.62
N ARG A 292 11.41 -18.05 7.92
CA ARG A 292 11.95 -19.23 8.60
C ARG A 292 12.88 -20.02 7.69
N VAL A 293 12.44 -20.34 6.47
CA VAL A 293 13.22 -21.12 5.50
C VAL A 293 14.51 -20.42 5.14
N SER A 294 14.46 -19.15 4.71
CA SER A 294 15.66 -18.35 4.44
C SER A 294 16.54 -18.17 5.67
N GLY A 295 15.95 -18.10 6.87
CA GLY A 295 16.70 -18.05 8.12
C GLY A 295 17.57 -19.29 8.33
N VAL A 296 17.15 -20.46 7.87
CA VAL A 296 17.97 -21.69 7.94
C VAL A 296 18.96 -21.78 6.77
N MET A 297 18.53 -21.41 5.56
CA MET A 297 19.32 -21.63 4.34
C MET A 297 20.44 -20.61 4.15
N THR A 298 20.15 -19.30 4.23
CA THR A 298 21.11 -18.21 3.93
C THR A 298 21.36 -17.29 5.11
N ASN A 299 20.39 -17.18 6.02
CA ASN A 299 20.40 -16.33 7.21
C ASN A 299 20.85 -14.88 6.96
N ALA A 300 20.36 -14.25 5.88
CA ALA A 300 20.78 -12.89 5.54
C ALA A 300 20.28 -11.86 6.57
N PRO A 301 21.10 -10.92 7.06
CA PRO A 301 20.67 -9.95 8.08
C PRO A 301 19.61 -8.94 7.58
N PHE A 302 19.45 -8.81 6.27
CA PHE A 302 18.45 -7.95 5.64
C PHE A 302 17.56 -8.75 4.69
N MET A 303 16.31 -8.33 4.56
CA MET A 303 15.33 -8.94 3.67
C MET A 303 14.64 -7.87 2.84
N LEU A 304 14.53 -8.07 1.52
CA LEU A 304 13.73 -7.27 0.61
C LEU A 304 12.41 -7.99 0.36
N ASN A 305 11.28 -7.31 0.55
CA ASN A 305 9.96 -7.85 0.22
C ASN A 305 9.36 -7.14 -0.99
N VAL A 306 8.91 -7.91 -1.99
CA VAL A 306 8.38 -7.44 -3.27
C VAL A 306 7.19 -8.29 -3.73
N ASP A 307 6.13 -7.63 -4.24
CA ASP A 307 4.99 -8.32 -4.87
C ASP A 307 5.35 -8.85 -6.27
N CYS A 308 4.68 -9.91 -6.73
CA CYS A 308 4.94 -10.51 -8.04
C CYS A 308 4.74 -9.55 -9.23
N ASP A 309 3.94 -8.50 -9.07
CA ASP A 309 3.66 -7.47 -10.09
C ASP A 309 4.52 -6.21 -9.93
N CYS A 310 5.54 -6.22 -9.07
CA CYS A 310 6.40 -5.09 -8.80
C CYS A 310 7.87 -5.39 -9.15
N TYR A 311 8.40 -4.72 -10.18
CA TYR A 311 9.78 -4.93 -10.62
C TYR A 311 10.72 -3.81 -10.15
N VAL A 312 12.02 -4.11 -10.14
CA VAL A 312 13.09 -3.15 -9.88
C VAL A 312 13.39 -2.34 -11.14
N ASN A 313 13.20 -1.02 -11.05
CA ASN A 313 13.45 -0.08 -12.14
C ASN A 313 14.80 0.66 -12.01
N ASP A 314 15.34 0.78 -10.80
CA ASP A 314 16.70 1.27 -10.54
C ASP A 314 17.58 0.12 -10.02
N PRO A 315 18.68 -0.24 -10.70
CA PRO A 315 19.49 -1.37 -10.26
C PRO A 315 20.29 -1.09 -8.98
N LYS A 316 20.43 0.18 -8.57
CA LYS A 316 21.15 0.57 -7.35
C LYS A 316 20.29 0.48 -6.07
N VAL A 317 19.06 -0.06 -6.14
CA VAL A 317 18.14 -0.13 -4.98
C VAL A 317 18.73 -0.74 -3.72
N ALA A 318 19.47 -1.85 -3.85
CA ALA A 318 20.10 -2.51 -2.71
C ALA A 318 21.17 -1.62 -2.08
N LEU A 319 22.02 -0.98 -2.89
CA LEU A 319 23.05 -0.05 -2.41
C LEU A 319 22.44 1.17 -1.73
N ASN A 320 21.38 1.75 -2.30
CA ASN A 320 20.66 2.88 -1.71
C ASN A 320 20.04 2.50 -0.36
N ALA A 321 19.39 1.34 -0.25
CA ALA A 321 18.86 0.85 1.02
C ALA A 321 19.98 0.65 2.05
N MET A 322 21.12 0.05 1.65
CA MET A 322 22.25 -0.17 2.55
C MET A 322 22.92 1.12 3.00
N CYS A 323 22.95 2.19 2.18
CA CYS A 323 23.43 3.50 2.62
C CYS A 323 22.66 4.01 3.85
N VAL A 324 21.34 3.82 3.86
CA VAL A 324 20.49 4.23 4.99
C VAL A 324 20.60 3.25 6.17
N LEU A 325 20.60 1.95 5.88
CA LEU A 325 20.60 0.91 6.92
C LEU A 325 21.95 0.76 7.62
N LEU A 326 23.08 1.05 6.96
CA LEU A 326 24.43 0.95 7.54
C LEU A 326 25.02 2.32 7.89
N GLY A 327 24.36 3.42 7.51
CA GLY A 327 24.92 4.77 7.59
C GLY A 327 24.82 5.46 8.97
N SER A 328 24.25 4.82 9.98
CA SER A 328 24.16 5.37 11.33
C SER A 328 25.35 4.90 12.16
N GLU A 329 26.22 5.82 12.60
CA GLU A 329 27.41 5.49 13.41
C GLU A 329 27.06 4.85 14.77
N GLU A 330 25.80 4.99 15.23
CA GLU A 330 25.21 4.29 16.37
C GLU A 330 24.17 3.25 15.91
N ASP A 331 24.64 2.24 15.17
CA ASP A 331 23.91 1.27 14.36
C ASP A 331 22.78 0.45 15.06
N GLU A 332 22.55 0.67 16.35
CA GLU A 332 21.57 -0.10 17.15
C GLU A 332 20.48 0.72 17.82
N LYS A 333 20.73 1.98 18.21
CA LYS A 333 19.73 2.79 18.94
C LYS A 333 18.92 3.72 18.06
N ASP A 334 19.55 4.33 17.05
CA ASP A 334 18.93 5.35 16.19
C ASP A 334 18.73 4.91 14.73
N GLY A 335 19.09 3.66 14.40
CA GLY A 335 18.96 3.08 13.06
C GLY A 335 17.51 2.82 12.62
N ALA A 336 17.28 2.86 11.32
CA ALA A 336 15.99 2.49 10.73
C ALA A 336 15.79 0.96 10.77
N ALA A 337 14.59 0.53 11.19
CA ALA A 337 14.15 -0.86 11.13
C ALA A 337 13.96 -1.36 9.70
N PHE A 338 13.45 -0.47 8.85
CA PHE A 338 13.23 -0.74 7.44
C PHE A 338 13.29 0.53 6.61
N VAL A 339 13.58 0.37 5.33
CA VAL A 339 13.56 1.43 4.31
C VAL A 339 12.42 1.14 3.34
N GLN A 340 11.42 2.03 3.31
CA GLN A 340 10.29 1.95 2.38
C GLN A 340 10.61 2.78 1.13
N PHE A 341 10.46 2.16 -0.03
CA PHE A 341 10.46 2.84 -1.33
C PHE A 341 9.02 3.14 -1.75
N PRO A 342 8.77 4.21 -2.52
CA PRO A 342 7.42 4.55 -2.96
C PRO A 342 6.88 3.51 -3.94
N GLN A 343 5.63 3.09 -3.73
CA GLN A 343 4.91 2.29 -4.71
C GLN A 343 4.42 3.19 -5.86
N ARG A 344 5.10 3.15 -7.01
CA ARG A 344 4.67 3.82 -8.25
C ARG A 344 4.25 2.76 -9.27
N PHE A 345 3.46 3.15 -10.27
CA PHE A 345 2.84 2.19 -11.19
C PHE A 345 3.27 2.39 -12.65
N TYR A 346 3.61 1.31 -13.35
CA TYR A 346 3.81 1.30 -14.80
C TYR A 346 2.46 1.11 -15.52
N GLY A 347 2.35 1.58 -16.76
CA GLY A 347 1.08 1.56 -17.49
C GLY A 347 -0.03 2.37 -16.83
N ALA A 348 0.33 3.27 -15.90
CA ALA A 348 -0.60 4.11 -15.17
C ALA A 348 -1.42 4.97 -16.14
N LEU A 349 -2.74 5.00 -15.92
CA LEU A 349 -3.64 5.78 -16.75
C LEU A 349 -3.42 7.27 -16.57
N LYS A 350 -3.43 8.00 -17.69
CA LYS A 350 -3.33 9.45 -17.67
C LYS A 350 -4.46 10.05 -16.83
N ASP A 351 -4.13 11.05 -16.01
CA ASP A 351 -5.06 11.78 -15.15
C ASP A 351 -5.75 10.93 -14.05
N ASP A 352 -5.26 9.73 -13.75
CA ASP A 352 -5.73 8.88 -12.64
C ASP A 352 -7.27 8.82 -12.49
N PRO A 353 -8.01 8.30 -13.49
CA PRO A 353 -9.46 8.33 -13.51
C PRO A 353 -10.12 7.56 -12.35
N PHE A 354 -9.39 6.64 -11.72
CA PHE A 354 -9.84 5.81 -10.61
C PHE A 354 -9.29 6.25 -9.25
N GLY A 355 -8.45 7.29 -9.20
CA GLY A 355 -7.88 7.81 -7.95
C GLY A 355 -7.04 6.77 -7.19
N ASN A 356 -6.46 5.79 -7.88
CA ASN A 356 -5.80 4.64 -7.27
C ASN A 356 -4.26 4.70 -7.39
N GLN A 357 -3.71 5.74 -8.02
CA GLN A 357 -2.26 5.91 -8.14
C GLN A 357 -1.64 6.56 -6.89
N MET A 358 -2.44 7.21 -6.04
CA MET A 358 -2.01 7.76 -4.73
C MET A 358 -0.79 8.71 -4.80
N LYS A 359 -0.55 9.35 -5.94
CA LYS A 359 0.67 10.16 -6.17
C LYS A 359 0.84 11.30 -5.18
N ILE A 360 -0.25 12.01 -4.84
CA ILE A 360 -0.20 13.13 -3.88
C ILE A 360 0.09 12.64 -2.46
N LEU A 361 -0.47 11.49 -2.07
CA LEU A 361 -0.18 10.84 -0.80
C LEU A 361 1.33 10.55 -0.70
N ILE A 362 1.91 9.93 -1.73
CA ILE A 362 3.33 9.57 -1.77
C ILE A 362 4.21 10.82 -1.79
N LYS A 363 3.90 11.82 -2.63
CA LYS A 363 4.76 13.00 -2.82
C LYS A 363 4.73 13.99 -1.66
N LEU A 364 3.61 14.15 -0.97
CA LEU A 364 3.45 15.19 0.07
C LEU A 364 3.31 14.62 1.48
N MET A 365 2.56 13.53 1.67
CA MET A 365 2.26 13.03 3.02
C MET A 365 3.31 12.04 3.53
N VAL A 366 3.87 11.19 2.67
CA VAL A 366 4.88 10.20 3.09
C VAL A 366 6.18 10.88 3.58
N PRO A 367 6.75 11.89 2.86
CA PRO A 367 7.87 12.68 3.37
C PRO A 367 7.61 13.32 4.73
N GLY A 368 6.37 13.77 4.97
CA GLY A 368 6.00 14.36 6.25
C GLY A 368 5.91 13.36 7.40
N THR A 369 5.44 12.14 7.12
CA THR A 369 5.52 11.02 8.10
C THR A 369 6.95 10.52 8.33
N ALA A 370 7.80 10.58 7.29
CA ALA A 370 9.20 10.22 7.40
C ALA A 370 9.95 11.10 8.43
N GLY A 371 9.59 12.37 8.53
CA GLY A 371 10.17 13.31 9.50
C GLY A 371 9.61 13.23 10.93
N ILE A 372 8.82 12.20 11.25
CA ILE A 372 8.31 11.92 12.60
C ILE A 372 9.01 10.69 13.14
N GLN A 373 8.42 9.50 12.98
CA GLN A 373 9.01 8.22 13.35
C GLN A 373 9.33 7.36 12.10
N GLY A 374 8.84 7.77 10.93
CA GLY A 374 9.09 7.09 9.66
C GLY A 374 7.82 6.72 8.90
N PRO A 375 7.93 6.37 7.61
CA PRO A 375 6.79 5.92 6.81
C PRO A 375 6.27 4.56 7.28
N PHE A 376 5.02 4.26 6.92
CA PHE A 376 4.42 2.94 7.12
C PHE A 376 5.06 1.91 6.19
N TYR A 377 5.02 0.64 6.58
CA TYR A 377 5.28 -0.47 5.67
C TYR A 377 4.08 -0.63 4.72
N GLN A 378 4.34 -0.62 3.41
CA GLN A 378 3.32 -0.62 2.35
C GLN A 378 3.19 -1.98 1.63
N GLY A 379 3.77 -3.05 2.17
CA GLY A 379 3.59 -4.40 1.65
C GLY A 379 4.48 -4.78 0.46
N THR A 380 5.22 -3.87 -0.15
CA THR A 380 6.17 -4.12 -1.26
C THR A 380 7.28 -3.07 -1.30
N GLY A 381 8.38 -3.34 -2.03
CA GLY A 381 9.50 -2.42 -2.22
C GLY A 381 10.14 -1.97 -0.90
N CYS A 382 10.33 -2.89 0.05
CA CYS A 382 10.80 -2.55 1.39
C CYS A 382 11.93 -3.47 1.87
N PHE A 383 13.02 -2.86 2.33
CA PHE A 383 14.15 -3.56 2.94
C PHE A 383 14.01 -3.54 4.46
N HIS A 384 13.96 -4.71 5.09
CA HIS A 384 13.83 -4.89 6.53
C HIS A 384 15.11 -5.43 7.15
N ARG A 385 15.41 -5.01 8.37
CA ARG A 385 16.34 -5.73 9.26
C ARG A 385 15.67 -7.03 9.75
N ARG A 386 16.32 -8.18 9.53
CA ARG A 386 15.82 -9.49 9.98
C ARG A 386 15.61 -9.54 11.50
N LYS A 387 16.52 -8.96 12.29
CA LYS A 387 16.36 -8.87 13.76
C LYS A 387 15.06 -8.17 14.20
N VAL A 388 14.59 -7.18 13.44
CA VAL A 388 13.36 -6.44 13.76
C VAL A 388 12.12 -7.29 13.49
N ILE A 389 12.15 -8.04 12.39
CA ILE A 389 11.11 -9.00 12.06
C ILE A 389 11.03 -10.13 13.09
N TYR A 390 12.17 -10.57 13.62
CA TYR A 390 12.24 -11.47 14.78
C TYR A 390 11.72 -10.86 16.08
N GLY A 391 11.36 -9.57 16.05
CA GLY A 391 10.68 -8.90 17.13
C GLY A 391 11.62 -8.19 18.10
N SER A 392 12.89 -8.02 17.74
CA SER A 392 13.85 -7.21 18.51
C SER A 392 13.33 -5.79 18.74
N SER A 393 13.72 -5.17 19.85
CA SER A 393 13.50 -3.73 20.13
C SER A 393 14.83 -2.97 20.09
N PRO A 394 14.84 -1.65 19.83
CA PRO A 394 16.09 -0.89 19.69
C PRO A 394 17.00 -0.94 20.92
N ASN A 395 16.42 -1.09 22.11
CA ASN A 395 17.17 -1.10 23.38
C ASN A 395 17.46 -2.52 23.90
N GLN A 396 17.18 -3.56 23.11
CA GLN A 396 17.33 -4.93 23.56
C GLN A 396 18.81 -5.33 23.61
N ARG A 397 19.28 -5.79 24.78
CA ARG A 397 20.65 -6.29 24.98
C ARG A 397 20.63 -7.81 25.11
N GLY A 398 21.24 -8.49 24.14
CA GLY A 398 21.44 -9.93 24.16
C GLY A 398 20.18 -10.76 23.87
N VAL A 399 20.39 -12.07 23.86
CA VAL A 399 19.37 -13.10 23.63
C VAL A 399 19.30 -13.97 24.87
N ASN A 400 18.07 -14.25 25.32
CA ASN A 400 17.79 -15.08 26.48
C ASN A 400 17.05 -16.34 26.00
N ASP A 401 17.17 -17.47 26.70
CA ASP A 401 16.50 -18.72 26.31
C ASP A 401 14.96 -18.57 26.19
N ILE A 402 14.35 -17.74 27.05
CA ILE A 402 12.91 -17.41 26.99
C ILE A 402 12.52 -16.70 25.68
N MET A 403 13.45 -15.94 25.09
CA MET A 403 13.22 -15.33 23.77
C MET A 403 13.34 -16.35 22.65
N LEU A 404 14.12 -17.41 22.84
CA LEU A 404 14.30 -18.47 21.85
C LEU A 404 13.08 -19.39 21.77
N GLU A 405 12.41 -19.65 22.90
CA GLU A 405 11.12 -20.39 22.95
C GLU A 405 10.00 -19.72 22.15
N ARG A 406 10.12 -18.41 21.84
CA ARG A 406 9.15 -17.69 21.01
C ARG A 406 9.15 -18.12 19.55
N PHE A 407 10.27 -18.67 19.07
CA PHE A 407 10.49 -19.02 17.66
C PHE A 407 10.09 -20.45 17.32
N GLY A 408 10.09 -21.37 18.28
CA GLY A 408 9.99 -22.80 18.02
C GLY A 408 10.46 -23.62 19.21
N LYS A 409 10.76 -24.90 18.99
CA LYS A 409 11.28 -25.78 20.03
C LYS A 409 12.73 -25.40 20.31
N SER A 410 13.08 -25.25 21.59
CA SER A 410 14.45 -24.92 22.01
C SER A 410 15.46 -25.90 21.39
N LYS A 411 16.46 -25.34 20.68
CA LYS A 411 17.55 -26.03 19.94
C LYS A 411 17.24 -26.55 18.52
N ASP A 412 16.13 -26.16 17.89
CA ASP A 412 15.99 -26.38 16.45
C ASP A 412 16.96 -25.50 15.62
N ALA A 413 17.25 -25.91 14.38
CA ALA A 413 18.21 -25.23 13.50
C ALA A 413 17.89 -23.74 13.30
N PHE A 414 16.61 -23.41 13.21
CA PHE A 414 16.15 -22.04 13.05
C PHE A 414 16.40 -21.20 14.30
N THR A 415 16.14 -21.74 15.49
CA THR A 415 16.35 -21.04 16.75
C THR A 415 17.82 -20.69 16.97
N LEU A 416 18.74 -21.59 16.60
CA LEU A 416 20.18 -21.33 16.60
C LEU A 416 20.57 -20.23 15.60
N SER A 417 20.03 -20.30 14.38
CA SER A 417 20.25 -19.27 13.36
C SER A 417 19.70 -17.89 13.76
N ALA A 418 18.51 -17.84 14.35
CA ALA A 418 17.90 -16.63 14.86
C ALA A 418 18.73 -16.02 16.00
N ALA A 419 19.30 -16.86 16.88
CA ALA A 419 20.22 -16.41 17.93
C ALA A 419 21.45 -15.69 17.36
N GLN A 420 22.00 -16.13 16.23
CA GLN A 420 23.14 -15.47 15.57
C GLN A 420 22.79 -14.06 15.07
N ILE A 421 21.58 -13.86 14.53
CA ILE A 421 21.11 -12.54 14.05
C ILE A 421 20.79 -11.60 15.21
N LEU A 422 20.28 -12.14 16.31
CA LEU A 422 19.89 -11.35 17.48
C LEU A 422 21.05 -11.05 18.44
N SER A 423 22.13 -11.83 18.37
CA SER A 423 23.33 -11.62 19.19
C SER A 423 24.20 -10.48 18.64
N PRO A 424 24.80 -9.65 19.51
CA PRO A 424 25.75 -8.63 19.08
C PRO A 424 26.96 -9.26 18.38
N SER A 425 27.58 -8.51 17.46
CA SER A 425 28.69 -8.99 16.62
C SER A 425 29.87 -9.54 17.42
N SER A 426 30.10 -9.06 18.64
CA SER A 426 31.16 -9.49 19.56
C SER A 426 30.91 -10.82 20.27
N SER A 427 29.68 -11.35 20.25
CA SER A 427 29.29 -12.58 20.97
C SER A 427 28.57 -13.59 20.06
N ARG A 428 28.78 -13.52 18.75
CA ARG A 428 28.20 -14.51 17.82
C ARG A 428 28.74 -15.89 18.20
N PRO A 429 27.87 -16.87 18.53
CA PRO A 429 28.33 -18.22 18.77
C PRO A 429 29.04 -18.75 17.51
N ASN A 430 30.19 -19.41 17.68
CA ASN A 430 30.90 -20.05 16.58
C ASN A 430 29.93 -20.94 15.78
N ALA A 431 30.06 -20.90 14.45
CA ALA A 431 29.30 -21.75 13.52
C ALA A 431 29.51 -23.26 13.73
N GLU A 432 30.43 -23.64 14.64
CA GLU A 432 30.74 -25.01 15.05
C GLU A 432 29.64 -25.67 15.91
N ASN A 433 28.70 -24.90 16.46
CA ASN A 433 27.47 -25.46 17.05
C ASN A 433 26.35 -25.55 16.00
N SER A 434 26.65 -26.14 14.84
CA SER A 434 25.65 -26.42 13.81
C SER A 434 24.65 -27.44 14.37
N SER A 435 23.36 -27.22 14.06
CA SER A 435 22.36 -28.24 14.36
C SER A 435 22.77 -29.55 13.66
N PRO A 436 22.60 -30.73 14.27
CA PRO A 436 22.92 -32.00 13.62
C PRO A 436 22.04 -32.30 12.40
N THR A 437 20.97 -31.51 12.17
CA THR A 437 20.05 -31.67 11.06
C THR A 437 20.60 -31.03 9.79
N PRO A 438 20.63 -31.75 8.65
CA PRO A 438 20.96 -31.17 7.34
C PRO A 438 20.10 -29.95 7.01
N ILE A 439 20.68 -28.95 6.34
CA ILE A 439 20.00 -27.68 6.01
C ILE A 439 18.70 -27.93 5.25
N ASP A 440 18.70 -28.86 4.29
CA ASP A 440 17.51 -29.20 3.52
C ASP A 440 16.38 -29.73 4.41
N GLU A 441 16.68 -30.71 5.27
CA GLU A 441 15.69 -31.27 6.21
C GLU A 441 15.17 -30.20 7.17
N ALA A 442 16.06 -29.34 7.69
CA ALA A 442 15.70 -28.25 8.57
C ALA A 442 14.79 -27.21 7.86
N ALA A 443 15.07 -26.89 6.60
CA ALA A 443 14.24 -26.01 5.79
C ALA A 443 12.83 -26.58 5.58
N TYR A 444 12.70 -27.89 5.34
CA TYR A 444 11.39 -28.54 5.29
C TYR A 444 10.69 -28.47 6.65
N GLN A 445 11.35 -28.83 7.75
CA GLN A 445 10.75 -28.83 9.09
C GLN A 445 10.16 -27.47 9.49
N VAL A 446 10.89 -26.38 9.24
CA VAL A 446 10.46 -25.02 9.63
C VAL A 446 9.34 -24.48 8.73
N ALA A 447 9.11 -25.10 7.57
CA ALA A 447 8.05 -24.76 6.64
C ALA A 447 6.72 -25.50 6.90
N HIS A 448 6.69 -26.44 7.86
CA HIS A 448 5.47 -27.18 8.20
C HIS A 448 4.36 -26.23 8.68
N SER A 449 3.14 -26.57 8.30
CA SER A 449 1.90 -25.88 8.71
C SER A 449 1.69 -25.91 10.24
N THR A 450 2.30 -26.88 10.93
CA THR A 450 2.20 -27.04 12.37
C THR A 450 3.33 -26.36 13.15
N TYR A 451 4.32 -25.78 12.48
CA TYR A 451 5.51 -25.23 13.14
C TYR A 451 5.15 -24.08 14.11
N GLU A 452 4.12 -23.30 13.78
CA GLU A 452 3.73 -22.12 14.54
C GLU A 452 2.91 -22.44 15.80
N PHE A 453 2.47 -23.69 16.00
CA PHE A 453 1.69 -24.07 17.18
C PHE A 453 2.50 -23.93 18.47
N GLY A 454 1.91 -23.24 19.45
CA GLY A 454 2.56 -22.98 20.73
C GLY A 454 3.69 -21.95 20.66
N THR A 455 3.91 -21.32 19.51
CA THR A 455 4.90 -20.25 19.32
C THR A 455 4.24 -18.87 19.33
N THR A 456 5.02 -17.81 19.13
CA THR A 456 4.50 -16.43 19.03
C THR A 456 4.58 -15.86 17.61
N TRP A 457 4.76 -16.72 16.59
CA TRP A 457 4.71 -16.33 15.19
C TRP A 457 3.36 -15.72 14.82
N GLY A 458 3.39 -14.67 14.00
CA GLY A 458 2.18 -13.93 13.63
C GLY A 458 1.68 -12.95 14.70
N ASP A 459 2.06 -13.13 15.96
CA ASP A 459 1.66 -12.23 17.04
C ASP A 459 2.82 -11.32 17.48
N GLN A 460 3.88 -11.87 18.04
CA GLN A 460 5.04 -11.10 18.53
C GLN A 460 6.23 -11.15 17.57
N VAL A 461 6.36 -12.23 16.82
CA VAL A 461 7.41 -12.52 15.83
C VAL A 461 6.82 -12.53 14.42
N GLY A 462 7.60 -12.09 13.43
CA GLY A 462 7.22 -12.12 12.02
C GLY A 462 6.18 -11.06 11.63
N TRP A 463 5.62 -11.27 10.44
CA TRP A 463 4.52 -10.51 9.84
C TRP A 463 3.25 -10.80 10.63
N LYS A 464 2.50 -9.74 10.92
CA LYS A 464 1.42 -9.78 11.90
C LYS A 464 0.13 -10.34 11.32
N TYR A 465 -0.45 -11.31 12.02
CA TYR A 465 -1.75 -11.88 11.71
C TYR A 465 -2.88 -11.07 12.35
N GLY A 466 -4.09 -11.30 11.84
CA GLY A 466 -5.34 -10.76 12.40
C GLY A 466 -5.91 -9.57 11.66
N SER A 467 -5.35 -9.18 10.52
CA SER A 467 -5.92 -8.15 9.64
C SER A 467 -5.69 -8.46 8.16
N ALA A 468 -6.61 -8.03 7.30
CA ALA A 468 -6.45 -8.02 5.84
C ALA A 468 -5.41 -6.99 5.33
N THR A 469 -4.91 -6.13 6.21
CA THR A 469 -3.79 -5.18 5.98
C THR A 469 -2.64 -5.49 6.93
N GLU A 470 -2.05 -6.69 6.77
CA GLU A 470 -0.94 -7.17 7.60
C GLU A 470 0.29 -6.26 7.52
N ASP A 471 0.45 -5.56 6.41
CA ASP A 471 1.54 -4.63 6.14
C ASP A 471 1.52 -3.45 7.10
N ILE A 472 0.40 -2.73 7.16
CA ILE A 472 0.19 -1.60 8.08
C ILE A 472 0.30 -2.09 9.53
N LEU A 473 -0.28 -3.26 9.85
CA LEU A 473 -0.22 -3.84 11.18
C LEU A 473 1.23 -4.21 11.60
N THR A 474 2.01 -4.76 10.68
CA THR A 474 3.42 -5.11 10.92
C THR A 474 4.26 -3.87 11.12
N GLY A 475 4.10 -2.84 10.26
CA GLY A 475 4.75 -1.55 10.44
C GLY A 475 4.39 -0.90 11.77
N LEU A 476 3.11 -0.91 12.14
CA LEU A 476 2.62 -0.38 13.41
C LEU A 476 3.25 -1.10 14.60
N SER A 477 3.29 -2.44 14.57
CA SER A 477 3.93 -3.22 15.62
C SER A 477 5.42 -2.90 15.78
N ILE A 478 6.12 -2.63 14.67
CA ILE A 478 7.54 -2.23 14.68
C ILE A 478 7.70 -0.85 15.34
N HIS A 479 6.89 0.14 14.94
CA HIS A 479 6.93 1.48 15.54
C HIS A 479 6.50 1.48 17.02
N CYS A 480 5.53 0.67 17.42
CA CYS A 480 5.13 0.49 18.82
C CYS A 480 6.24 -0.07 19.70
N LYS A 481 7.22 -0.79 19.13
CA LYS A 481 8.44 -1.23 19.84
C LYS A 481 9.51 -0.14 19.96
N GLY A 482 9.29 1.01 19.34
CA GLY A 482 10.18 2.18 19.39
C GLY A 482 11.14 2.30 18.19
N TRP A 483 11.06 1.40 17.22
CA TRP A 483 11.86 1.52 15.99
C TRP A 483 11.40 2.72 15.15
N ARG A 484 12.35 3.29 14.42
CA ARG A 484 12.10 4.25 13.33
C ARG A 484 12.10 3.52 11.99
N SER A 485 11.49 4.11 10.96
CA SER A 485 11.65 3.68 9.57
C SER A 485 12.12 4.84 8.69
N ALA A 486 12.69 4.51 7.54
CA ALA A 486 13.18 5.49 6.58
C ALA A 486 12.38 5.44 5.29
N PHE A 487 12.28 6.58 4.61
CA PHE A 487 11.69 6.70 3.29
C PHE A 487 12.79 7.10 2.31
N TYR A 488 12.90 6.38 1.20
CA TYR A 488 13.79 6.74 0.10
C TYR A 488 13.00 6.89 -1.18
N ASP A 489 13.00 8.08 -1.75
CA ASP A 489 12.35 8.41 -3.01
C ASP A 489 13.38 9.03 -3.96
N HIS A 490 13.41 8.52 -5.18
CA HIS A 490 14.35 8.94 -6.21
C HIS A 490 13.64 9.01 -7.56
N ASP A 491 14.20 9.82 -8.47
CA ASP A 491 13.76 9.91 -9.86
C ASP A 491 14.95 9.54 -10.76
N PRO A 492 14.88 8.46 -11.55
CA PRO A 492 13.70 7.62 -11.81
C PRO A 492 13.25 6.76 -10.60
N PRO A 493 11.98 6.32 -10.56
CA PRO A 493 11.46 5.44 -9.52
C PRO A 493 12.30 4.18 -9.36
N SER A 494 12.51 3.75 -8.12
CA SER A 494 13.22 2.50 -7.83
C SER A 494 12.42 1.24 -8.09
N PHE A 495 11.12 1.27 -7.80
CA PHE A 495 10.20 0.15 -7.96
C PHE A 495 8.97 0.59 -8.74
N LEU A 496 8.48 -0.27 -9.64
CA LEU A 496 7.28 -0.03 -10.42
C LEU A 496 6.36 -1.25 -10.38
N GLY A 497 5.13 -1.04 -9.91
CA GLY A 497 4.07 -2.04 -9.81
C GLY A 497 2.96 -1.88 -10.84
N CYS A 498 1.94 -2.73 -10.80
CA CYS A 498 0.73 -2.61 -11.63
C CYS A 498 -0.43 -2.04 -10.81
N ALA A 499 -1.11 -1.01 -11.33
CA ALA A 499 -2.35 -0.48 -10.74
C ALA A 499 -3.58 -1.16 -11.37
N PRO A 500 -4.67 -1.36 -10.62
CA PRO A 500 -5.93 -1.79 -11.22
C PRO A 500 -6.39 -0.82 -12.32
N THR A 501 -6.76 -1.38 -13.47
CA THR A 501 -7.11 -0.64 -14.71
C THR A 501 -8.61 -0.37 -14.86
N GLY A 502 -9.44 -0.83 -13.92
CA GLY A 502 -10.91 -0.70 -13.97
C GLY A 502 -11.54 -0.30 -12.65
N GLY A 503 -12.72 0.31 -12.73
CA GLY A 503 -13.48 0.82 -11.58
C GLY A 503 -13.75 -0.24 -10.51
N PRO A 504 -14.39 -1.39 -10.85
CA PRO A 504 -14.70 -2.43 -9.87
C PRO A 504 -13.47 -3.00 -9.16
N ALA A 505 -12.40 -3.32 -9.91
CA ALA A 505 -11.17 -3.87 -9.34
C ALA A 505 -10.51 -2.87 -8.36
N ALA A 506 -10.46 -1.58 -8.71
CA ALA A 506 -9.97 -0.53 -7.81
C ALA A 506 -10.83 -0.40 -6.54
N LEU A 507 -12.16 -0.46 -6.67
CA LEU A 507 -13.07 -0.39 -5.53
C LEU A 507 -12.99 -1.61 -4.61
N THR A 508 -12.84 -2.83 -5.16
CA THR A 508 -12.65 -4.05 -4.35
C THR A 508 -11.34 -3.99 -3.57
N GLN A 509 -10.26 -3.51 -4.18
CA GLN A 509 -8.99 -3.29 -3.48
C GLN A 509 -9.16 -2.32 -2.30
N GLN A 510 -9.81 -1.17 -2.52
CA GLN A 510 -10.09 -0.20 -1.46
C GLN A 510 -10.98 -0.75 -0.34
N LYS A 511 -11.94 -1.62 -0.67
CA LYS A 511 -12.81 -2.29 0.31
C LYS A 511 -11.98 -3.19 1.23
N ARG A 512 -11.05 -3.97 0.66
CA ARG A 512 -10.13 -4.83 1.42
C ARG A 512 -9.27 -4.00 2.37
N TRP A 513 -8.71 -2.88 1.90
CA TRP A 513 -7.94 -1.97 2.73
C TRP A 513 -8.76 -1.40 3.89
N ALA A 514 -9.96 -0.89 3.61
CA ALA A 514 -10.84 -0.38 4.67
C ALA A 514 -11.22 -1.46 5.69
N THR A 515 -11.49 -2.69 5.24
CA THR A 515 -11.79 -3.81 6.14
C THR A 515 -10.61 -4.08 7.07
N GLY A 516 -9.39 -4.22 6.53
CA GLY A 516 -8.19 -4.46 7.32
C GLY A 516 -7.87 -3.33 8.30
N LEU A 517 -8.02 -2.08 7.87
CA LEU A 517 -7.83 -0.90 8.73
C LEU A 517 -8.83 -0.86 9.89
N MET A 518 -10.08 -1.23 9.64
CA MET A 518 -11.09 -1.35 10.71
C MET A 518 -10.68 -2.41 11.72
N GLU A 519 -10.22 -3.59 11.26
CA GLU A 519 -9.75 -4.68 12.14
C GLU A 519 -8.59 -4.23 13.03
N VAL A 520 -7.63 -3.47 12.49
CA VAL A 520 -6.53 -2.94 13.30
C VAL A 520 -7.05 -1.91 14.31
N PHE A 521 -7.94 -1.00 13.90
CA PHE A 521 -8.47 0.07 14.74
C PHE A 521 -9.18 -0.45 16.00
N ILE A 522 -10.01 -1.49 15.85
CA ILE A 522 -10.79 -2.08 16.96
C ILE A 522 -10.00 -3.11 17.78
N SER A 523 -8.88 -3.61 17.25
CA SER A 523 -8.06 -4.61 17.94
C SER A 523 -7.25 -4.02 19.11
N ARG A 524 -6.69 -4.92 19.95
CA ARG A 524 -5.68 -4.55 20.96
C ARG A 524 -4.38 -4.00 20.36
N LYS A 525 -4.19 -4.10 19.04
CA LYS A 525 -3.01 -3.63 18.31
C LYS A 525 -3.24 -2.25 17.68
N SER A 526 -4.24 -1.50 18.14
CA SER A 526 -4.55 -0.16 17.63
C SER A 526 -3.43 0.86 17.94
N PRO A 527 -3.27 1.91 17.11
CA PRO A 527 -2.24 2.92 17.34
C PRO A 527 -2.44 3.69 18.66
N ILE A 528 -3.69 3.85 19.12
CA ILE A 528 -3.99 4.53 20.40
C ILE A 528 -3.39 3.74 21.56
N ILE A 529 -3.61 2.42 21.60
CA ILE A 529 -3.03 1.53 22.61
C ILE A 529 -1.50 1.54 22.49
N GLY A 530 -0.99 1.54 21.26
CA GLY A 530 0.45 1.66 20.98
C GLY A 530 1.10 2.93 21.53
N THR A 531 0.39 4.05 21.60
CA THR A 531 0.87 5.29 22.22
C THR A 531 0.69 5.32 23.73
N LEU A 532 -0.40 4.75 24.25
CA LEU A 532 -0.66 4.73 25.70
C LEU A 532 0.25 3.75 26.45
N PHE A 533 0.52 2.59 25.86
CA PHE A 533 1.22 1.48 26.52
C PHE A 533 2.48 0.99 25.79
N GLY A 534 2.74 1.51 24.59
CA GLY A 534 3.94 1.21 23.80
C GLY A 534 4.87 2.41 23.66
N ARG A 535 5.69 2.39 22.60
CA ARG A 535 6.64 3.46 22.26
C ARG A 535 6.29 4.18 20.96
N LEU A 536 5.01 4.17 20.60
CA LEU A 536 4.53 4.89 19.42
C LEU A 536 4.38 6.39 19.77
N GLY A 537 5.14 7.26 19.09
CA GLY A 537 5.04 8.69 19.32
C GLY A 537 3.63 9.22 19.03
N PHE A 538 3.13 10.19 19.81
CA PHE A 538 1.78 10.75 19.66
C PHE A 538 1.49 11.22 18.21
N ARG A 539 2.43 11.95 17.61
CA ARG A 539 2.31 12.41 16.22
C ARG A 539 2.28 11.24 15.24
N GLN A 540 3.03 10.16 15.50
CA GLN A 540 2.99 8.95 14.67
C GLN A 540 1.65 8.21 14.81
N CYS A 541 1.07 8.16 16.03
CA CYS A 541 -0.28 7.66 16.22
C CYS A 541 -1.30 8.45 15.40
N MET A 542 -1.22 9.78 15.38
CA MET A 542 -2.07 10.59 14.51
C MET A 542 -1.87 10.27 13.02
N CYS A 543 -0.63 9.99 12.59
CA CYS A 543 -0.36 9.55 11.22
C CYS A 543 -1.05 8.21 10.90
N TYR A 544 -1.01 7.23 11.82
CA TYR A 544 -1.73 5.96 11.67
C TYR A 544 -3.25 6.15 11.69
N LEU A 545 -3.76 6.95 12.62
CA LEU A 545 -5.19 7.22 12.76
C LEU A 545 -5.80 7.77 11.47
N TRP A 546 -5.05 8.56 10.70
CA TRP A 546 -5.53 9.07 9.41
C TRP A 546 -5.98 7.97 8.45
N PHE A 547 -5.30 6.81 8.44
CA PHE A 547 -5.75 5.64 7.67
C PHE A 547 -6.83 4.86 8.41
N MET A 548 -6.66 4.64 9.72
CA MET A 548 -7.58 3.83 10.52
C MET A 548 -9.03 4.34 10.50
N VAL A 549 -9.24 5.63 10.29
CA VAL A 549 -10.57 6.25 10.24
C VAL A 549 -11.21 6.26 8.85
N TRP A 550 -10.55 5.73 7.82
CA TRP A 550 -11.13 5.57 6.48
C TRP A 550 -12.47 4.83 6.49
N PRO A 551 -12.67 3.73 7.24
CA PRO A 551 -13.94 3.01 7.27
C PRO A 551 -15.04 3.77 8.03
N ILE A 552 -14.66 4.67 8.95
CA ILE A 552 -15.61 5.45 9.76
C ILE A 552 -16.10 6.69 9.00
N ARG A 553 -15.22 7.28 8.17
CA ARG A 553 -15.50 8.47 7.36
C ARG A 553 -16.79 8.43 6.52
N PRO A 554 -17.17 7.31 5.88
CA PRO A 554 -18.41 7.18 5.12
C PRO A 554 -19.65 7.60 5.88
N ILE A 555 -19.75 7.35 7.19
CA ILE A 555 -20.93 7.73 8.00
C ILE A 555 -21.17 9.24 7.88
N PHE A 556 -20.14 10.03 8.13
CA PHE A 556 -20.21 11.49 8.09
C PHE A 556 -20.35 12.01 6.66
N GLU A 557 -19.67 11.40 5.68
CA GLU A 557 -19.78 11.83 4.29
C GLU A 557 -21.16 11.54 3.69
N LEU A 558 -21.78 10.39 4.02
CA LEU A 558 -23.14 10.06 3.59
C LEU A 558 -24.14 11.05 4.18
N CYS A 559 -24.10 11.26 5.49
CA CYS A 559 -24.96 12.23 6.17
C CYS A 559 -24.82 13.63 5.57
N TYR A 560 -23.58 14.10 5.38
CA TYR A 560 -23.34 15.44 4.84
C TYR A 560 -23.68 15.58 3.35
N SER A 561 -23.58 14.51 2.56
CA SER A 561 -23.95 14.52 1.13
C SER A 561 -25.47 14.47 0.91
N LEU A 562 -26.24 13.97 1.89
CA LEU A 562 -27.70 13.93 1.86
C LEU A 562 -28.34 15.14 2.55
N LEU A 563 -27.60 15.84 3.42
CA LEU A 563 -28.09 16.97 4.19
C LEU A 563 -28.66 18.13 3.33
N PRO A 564 -28.04 18.56 2.22
CA PRO A 564 -28.64 19.59 1.36
C PRO A 564 -29.99 19.17 0.78
N ALA A 565 -30.08 17.92 0.30
CA ALA A 565 -31.31 17.36 -0.23
C ALA A 565 -32.40 17.22 0.85
N TYR A 566 -32.03 16.77 2.05
CA TYR A 566 -32.91 16.73 3.20
C TYR A 566 -33.53 18.11 3.46
N CYS A 567 -32.69 19.15 3.57
CA CYS A 567 -33.14 20.51 3.83
C CYS A 567 -34.11 21.04 2.76
N ILE A 568 -33.89 20.71 1.48
CA ILE A 568 -34.82 21.08 0.41
C ILE A 568 -36.17 20.38 0.60
N PHE A 569 -36.19 19.07 0.89
CA PHE A 569 -37.45 18.33 1.06
C PHE A 569 -38.23 18.71 2.31
N THR A 570 -37.55 19.06 3.40
CA THR A 570 -38.18 19.46 4.67
C THR A 570 -38.38 20.97 4.80
N ASN A 571 -38.10 21.72 3.73
CA ASN A 571 -38.13 23.18 3.72
C ASN A 571 -37.34 23.84 4.87
N SER A 572 -36.21 23.23 5.26
CA SER A 572 -35.31 23.72 6.31
C SER A 572 -33.99 24.23 5.71
N HIS A 573 -33.08 24.72 6.56
CA HIS A 573 -31.76 25.15 6.12
C HIS A 573 -30.69 24.75 7.13
N PHE A 574 -29.48 24.58 6.62
CA PHE A 574 -28.27 24.46 7.44
C PHE A 574 -27.21 25.46 6.99
N GLN A 575 -27.27 26.01 5.78
CA GLN A 575 -26.36 27.08 5.38
C GLN A 575 -26.86 28.43 5.94
N PRO A 576 -25.96 29.34 6.31
CA PRO A 576 -26.34 30.73 6.57
C PRO A 576 -27.01 31.35 5.34
N LYS A 577 -28.04 32.17 5.55
CA LYS A 577 -28.73 32.84 4.44
C LYS A 577 -27.84 33.93 3.88
N VAL A 578 -27.99 34.23 2.59
CA VAL A 578 -27.18 35.25 1.87
C VAL A 578 -27.30 36.64 2.54
N ASN A 579 -28.44 36.92 3.17
CA ASN A 579 -28.69 38.19 3.85
C ASN A 579 -28.06 38.27 5.25
N ASP A 580 -27.50 37.18 5.79
CA ASP A 580 -26.96 37.13 7.16
C ASP A 580 -25.57 37.79 7.28
N GLY A 581 -24.94 38.19 6.16
CA GLY A 581 -23.70 38.97 6.15
C GLY A 581 -22.44 38.15 6.40
N VAL A 582 -21.79 38.32 7.54
CA VAL A 582 -20.49 37.68 7.88
C VAL A 582 -20.53 36.13 7.94
N PRO A 583 -21.61 35.46 8.42
CA PRO A 583 -21.64 34.01 8.56
C PRO A 583 -21.48 33.21 7.27
N ILE A 584 -21.94 33.70 6.11
CA ILE A 584 -21.79 33.00 4.82
C ILE A 584 -20.34 33.05 4.29
N VAL A 585 -19.54 34.01 4.77
CA VAL A 585 -18.13 34.17 4.36
C VAL A 585 -17.31 32.96 4.79
N ILE A 586 -17.53 32.42 6.00
CA ILE A 586 -16.75 31.30 6.54
C ILE A 586 -16.83 30.04 5.66
N PRO A 587 -18.01 29.44 5.40
CA PRO A 587 -18.12 28.25 4.56
C PRO A 587 -17.68 28.52 3.11
N SER A 588 -17.94 29.73 2.58
CA SER A 588 -17.51 30.13 1.24
C SER A 588 -15.98 30.22 1.14
N SER A 589 -15.31 30.82 2.13
CA SER A 589 -13.85 30.88 2.21
C SER A 589 -13.23 29.50 2.35
N ILE A 590 -13.80 28.61 3.17
CA ILE A 590 -13.34 27.22 3.27
C ILE A 590 -13.39 26.56 1.90
N PHE A 591 -14.53 26.64 1.22
CA PHE A 591 -14.71 26.04 -0.10
C PHE A 591 -13.69 26.55 -1.12
N ILE A 592 -13.52 27.88 -1.21
CA ILE A 592 -12.60 28.50 -2.19
C ILE A 592 -11.15 28.14 -1.85
N VAL A 593 -10.72 28.41 -0.62
CA VAL A 593 -9.32 28.23 -0.20
C VAL A 593 -8.91 26.75 -0.26
N TYR A 594 -9.77 25.83 0.18
CA TYR A 594 -9.49 24.39 0.13
C TYR A 594 -9.33 23.90 -1.32
N ASN A 595 -10.26 24.25 -2.21
CA ASN A 595 -10.20 23.78 -3.60
C ASN A 595 -8.99 24.39 -4.34
N LEU A 596 -8.72 25.69 -4.16
CA LEU A 596 -7.53 26.33 -4.74
C LEU A 596 -6.23 25.74 -4.19
N TYR A 597 -6.17 25.50 -2.88
CA TYR A 597 -4.98 24.92 -2.24
C TYR A 597 -4.72 23.50 -2.71
N THR A 598 -5.73 22.63 -2.71
CA THR A 598 -5.56 21.26 -3.20
C THR A 598 -5.24 21.22 -4.68
N LEU A 599 -5.82 22.12 -5.50
CA LEU A 599 -5.42 22.25 -6.91
C LEU A 599 -3.96 22.67 -7.06
N PHE A 600 -3.51 23.65 -6.26
CA PHE A 600 -2.10 24.07 -6.21
C PHE A 600 -1.17 22.91 -5.83
N GLU A 601 -1.55 22.07 -4.86
CA GLU A 601 -0.77 20.89 -4.49
C GLU A 601 -0.62 19.90 -5.65
N TYR A 602 -1.69 19.65 -6.41
CA TYR A 602 -1.64 18.77 -7.58
C TYR A 602 -0.75 19.34 -8.69
N ILE A 603 -0.86 20.64 -8.98
CA ILE A 603 -0.02 21.30 -10.00
C ILE A 603 1.45 21.27 -9.56
N ASN A 604 1.76 21.59 -8.31
CA ASN A 604 3.12 21.52 -7.77
C ASN A 604 3.64 20.07 -7.71
N ALA A 605 2.74 19.09 -7.62
CA ALA A 605 3.09 17.69 -7.73
C ALA A 605 3.37 17.24 -9.18
N GLY A 606 3.10 18.08 -10.20
CA GLY A 606 3.24 17.74 -11.61
C GLY A 606 2.02 17.05 -12.22
N GLU A 607 0.88 17.08 -11.52
CA GLU A 607 -0.36 16.46 -11.96
C GLU A 607 -1.31 17.46 -12.63
N SER A 608 -2.17 16.96 -13.51
CA SER A 608 -3.12 17.81 -14.24
C SER A 608 -4.32 18.23 -13.39
N ILE A 609 -5.00 19.30 -13.81
CA ILE A 609 -6.28 19.73 -13.23
C ILE A 609 -7.33 18.59 -13.32
N ARG A 610 -7.27 17.81 -14.39
CA ARG A 610 -8.15 16.65 -14.56
C ARG A 610 -7.84 15.56 -13.53
N ALA A 611 -6.57 15.32 -13.21
CA ALA A 611 -6.17 14.39 -12.16
C ALA A 611 -6.69 14.84 -10.78
N TRP A 612 -6.58 16.13 -10.48
CA TRP A 612 -7.17 16.72 -9.27
C TRP A 612 -8.67 16.46 -9.21
N TRP A 613 -9.41 16.81 -10.27
CA TRP A 613 -10.86 16.63 -10.33
C TRP A 613 -11.26 15.15 -10.21
N ASN A 614 -10.57 14.25 -10.90
CA ASN A 614 -10.80 12.81 -10.83
C ASN A 614 -10.62 12.29 -9.41
N ASN A 615 -9.56 12.72 -8.70
CA ASN A 615 -9.30 12.32 -7.33
C ASN A 615 -10.35 12.87 -6.35
N GLN A 616 -10.83 14.11 -6.51
CA GLN A 616 -11.92 14.65 -5.69
C GLN A 616 -13.19 13.80 -5.82
N ARG A 617 -13.57 13.46 -7.06
CA ARG A 617 -14.74 12.60 -7.34
C ARG A 617 -14.54 11.20 -6.76
N MET A 618 -13.40 10.58 -7.05
CA MET A 618 -13.13 9.21 -6.62
C MET A 618 -13.05 9.08 -5.11
N GLN A 619 -12.57 10.08 -4.38
CA GLN A 619 -12.64 10.08 -2.93
C GLN A 619 -14.07 9.93 -2.40
N LYS A 620 -15.06 10.59 -3.03
CA LYS A 620 -16.48 10.48 -2.65
C LYS A 620 -17.07 9.13 -3.05
N VAL A 621 -16.76 8.65 -4.24
CA VAL A 621 -17.18 7.33 -4.73
C VAL A 621 -16.64 6.23 -3.82
N THR A 622 -15.32 6.18 -3.58
CA THR A 622 -14.68 5.17 -2.73
C THR A 622 -15.20 5.20 -1.29
N SER A 623 -15.47 6.39 -0.74
CA SER A 623 -16.04 6.55 0.59
C SER A 623 -17.46 5.96 0.68
N SER A 624 -18.36 6.38 -0.21
CA SER A 624 -19.75 5.89 -0.26
C SER A 624 -19.88 4.40 -0.62
N ALA A 625 -18.88 3.85 -1.30
CA ALA A 625 -18.85 2.45 -1.73
C ALA A 625 -17.88 1.62 -0.87
N SER A 626 -16.64 1.47 -1.33
CA SER A 626 -15.62 0.60 -0.75
C SER A 626 -15.44 0.73 0.76
N TRP A 627 -15.29 1.95 1.27
CA TRP A 627 -15.04 2.18 2.69
C TRP A 627 -16.28 1.90 3.54
N LEU A 628 -17.48 2.25 3.05
CA LEU A 628 -18.74 1.92 3.73
C LEU A 628 -18.91 0.40 3.87
N PHE A 629 -18.72 -0.35 2.78
CA PHE A 629 -18.83 -1.80 2.84
C PHE A 629 -17.69 -2.43 3.66
N GLY A 630 -16.49 -1.87 3.63
CA GLY A 630 -15.39 -2.31 4.50
C GLY A 630 -15.69 -2.10 5.98
N PHE A 631 -16.35 -1.01 6.34
CA PHE A 631 -16.83 -0.76 7.70
C PHE A 631 -17.90 -1.75 8.14
N LEU A 632 -18.91 -1.99 7.30
CA LEU A 632 -19.96 -2.96 7.58
C LEU A 632 -19.38 -4.38 7.74
N SER A 633 -18.44 -4.78 6.88
CA SER A 633 -17.74 -6.05 7.01
C SER A 633 -16.91 -6.13 8.29
N GLY A 634 -16.21 -5.06 8.67
CA GLY A 634 -15.46 -4.99 9.92
C GLY A 634 -16.35 -5.14 11.15
N ILE A 635 -17.51 -4.46 11.19
CA ILE A 635 -18.49 -4.59 12.28
C ILE A 635 -19.07 -6.01 12.33
N ALA A 636 -19.49 -6.55 11.19
CA ALA A 636 -20.05 -7.90 11.13
C ALA A 636 -19.09 -8.94 11.72
N LYS A 637 -17.78 -8.77 11.49
CA LYS A 637 -16.74 -9.60 12.10
C LYS A 637 -16.61 -9.40 13.61
N VAL A 638 -16.61 -8.16 14.10
CA VAL A 638 -16.56 -7.88 15.56
C VAL A 638 -17.73 -8.52 16.30
N VAL A 639 -18.92 -8.48 15.70
CA VAL A 639 -20.14 -9.01 16.30
C VAL A 639 -20.24 -10.55 16.10
N GLY A 640 -19.33 -11.17 15.35
CA GLY A 640 -19.27 -12.61 15.15
C GLY A 640 -20.27 -13.16 14.12
N PHE A 641 -20.83 -12.29 13.26
CA PHE A 641 -21.80 -12.70 12.25
C PHE A 641 -21.16 -13.28 10.97
N SER A 642 -19.90 -12.96 10.67
CA SER A 642 -19.22 -13.45 9.46
C SER A 642 -17.71 -13.33 9.54
N ASP A 643 -17.00 -14.31 8.97
CA ASP A 643 -15.58 -14.18 8.67
C ASP A 643 -15.38 -13.30 7.41
N THR A 644 -14.46 -12.36 7.48
CA THR A 644 -14.10 -11.52 6.33
C THR A 644 -13.43 -12.38 5.25
N VAL A 645 -14.11 -12.53 4.10
CA VAL A 645 -13.53 -13.19 2.93
C VAL A 645 -12.47 -12.28 2.31
N PHE A 646 -11.21 -12.73 2.31
CA PHE A 646 -10.13 -12.07 1.59
C PHE A 646 -10.21 -12.45 0.11
N GLU A 647 -10.58 -11.49 -0.73
CA GLU A 647 -10.58 -11.68 -2.19
C GLU A 647 -9.27 -11.17 -2.78
N VAL A 648 -8.54 -12.06 -3.47
CA VAL A 648 -7.35 -11.70 -4.24
C VAL A 648 -7.80 -10.91 -5.47
N THR A 649 -7.30 -9.68 -5.60
CA THR A 649 -7.62 -8.84 -6.77
C THR A 649 -6.87 -9.39 -7.98
N LYS A 650 -7.59 -9.73 -9.05
CA LYS A 650 -6.99 -10.17 -10.31
C LYS A 650 -5.96 -9.14 -10.79
N LYS A 651 -4.74 -9.60 -11.05
CA LYS A 651 -3.66 -8.80 -11.62
C LYS A 651 -3.73 -8.96 -13.13
N GLU A 652 -4.12 -7.91 -13.82
CA GLU A 652 -4.12 -7.93 -15.28
C GLU A 652 -2.72 -7.64 -15.81
N HIS A 653 -2.34 -8.37 -16.85
CA HIS A 653 -1.18 -7.99 -17.64
C HIS A 653 -1.57 -6.74 -18.43
N CYS A 654 -0.93 -5.59 -18.16
CA CYS A 654 -1.02 -4.42 -19.02
C CYS A 654 -0.39 -4.77 -20.38
N SER A 655 -1.18 -5.36 -21.27
CA SER A 655 -0.77 -5.73 -22.62
C SER A 655 -0.49 -4.46 -23.43
N ASN A 656 0.78 -4.18 -23.70
CA ASN A 656 1.24 -3.07 -24.54
C ASN A 656 1.55 -3.55 -25.96
N GLY A 657 0.66 -4.35 -26.55
CA GLY A 657 0.62 -4.47 -28.01
C GLY A 657 0.25 -3.11 -28.63
N PRO A 658 0.59 -2.83 -29.91
CA PRO A 658 0.11 -1.63 -30.58
C PRO A 658 -1.41 -1.68 -30.59
N ALA A 659 -2.04 -0.89 -29.71
CA ALA A 659 -3.47 -0.87 -29.55
C ALA A 659 -4.11 -0.26 -30.80
N ASP A 660 -5.11 -0.94 -31.36
CA ASP A 660 -6.03 -0.34 -32.32
C ASP A 660 -6.55 1.00 -31.77
N VAL A 661 -6.65 2.00 -32.64
CA VAL A 661 -7.04 3.39 -32.33
C VAL A 661 -8.40 3.48 -31.61
N THR A 662 -9.25 2.44 -31.72
CA THR A 662 -10.53 2.31 -31.02
C THR A 662 -10.42 1.89 -29.55
N VAL A 663 -9.34 1.23 -29.11
CA VAL A 663 -9.13 0.82 -27.71
C VAL A 663 -8.69 2.01 -26.85
N GLN A 664 -7.98 2.97 -27.44
CA GLN A 664 -7.40 4.11 -26.72
C GLN A 664 -8.45 5.11 -26.21
N SER A 665 -9.67 5.15 -26.78
CA SER A 665 -10.76 6.03 -26.35
C SER A 665 -11.57 5.50 -25.17
N ASP A 666 -11.49 4.19 -24.91
CA ASP A 666 -12.24 3.50 -23.84
C ASP A 666 -11.41 3.24 -22.58
N VAL A 667 -10.08 3.33 -22.68
CA VAL A 667 -9.14 3.16 -21.57
C VAL A 667 -9.31 4.30 -20.55
N GLY A 668 -9.64 3.95 -19.31
CA GLY A 668 -9.86 4.90 -18.22
C GLY A 668 -11.29 5.44 -18.08
N ARG A 669 -12.25 4.92 -18.85
CA ARG A 669 -13.67 5.15 -18.57
C ARG A 669 -14.11 4.37 -17.33
N PHE A 670 -14.99 4.99 -16.53
CA PHE A 670 -15.54 4.34 -15.35
C PHE A 670 -16.48 3.21 -15.76
N THR A 671 -16.28 2.03 -15.18
CA THR A 671 -17.07 0.83 -15.47
C THR A 671 -17.88 0.41 -14.25
N PHE A 672 -19.01 -0.23 -14.52
CA PHE A 672 -19.92 -0.78 -13.52
C PHE A 672 -20.05 -2.29 -13.73
N ASP A 673 -20.34 -2.99 -12.64
CA ASP A 673 -20.71 -4.39 -12.61
C ASP A 673 -21.94 -4.58 -11.68
N GLU A 674 -22.37 -5.82 -11.48
CA GLU A 674 -23.54 -6.15 -10.65
C GLU A 674 -23.28 -6.04 -9.13
N SER A 675 -22.12 -5.53 -8.73
CA SER A 675 -21.75 -5.37 -7.32
C SER A 675 -22.67 -4.38 -6.61
N SER A 676 -22.97 -4.71 -5.35
CA SER A 676 -23.74 -3.84 -4.45
C SER A 676 -22.98 -2.56 -4.05
N LEU A 677 -21.68 -2.47 -4.37
CA LEU A 677 -20.84 -1.29 -4.14
C LEU A 677 -21.40 -0.01 -4.80
N PHE A 678 -22.15 -0.15 -5.89
CA PHE A 678 -22.67 0.99 -6.63
C PHE A 678 -24.01 1.54 -6.10
N ILE A 679 -24.70 0.81 -5.23
CA ILE A 679 -26.03 1.20 -4.71
C ILE A 679 -25.97 2.51 -3.92
N PRO A 680 -25.07 2.72 -2.93
CA PRO A 680 -25.07 3.95 -2.14
C PRO A 680 -24.79 5.19 -3.00
N GLY A 681 -23.76 5.14 -3.86
CA GLY A 681 -23.42 6.25 -4.75
C GLY A 681 -24.55 6.62 -5.72
N THR A 682 -25.24 5.61 -6.27
CA THR A 682 -26.40 5.83 -7.15
C THR A 682 -27.58 6.41 -6.37
N THR A 683 -27.82 5.97 -5.14
CA THR A 683 -28.88 6.50 -4.28
C THR A 683 -28.64 7.97 -3.93
N ILE A 684 -27.41 8.33 -3.53
CA ILE A 684 -27.05 9.73 -3.23
C ILE A 684 -27.30 10.63 -4.44
N LEU A 685 -26.89 10.17 -5.63
CA LEU A 685 -27.10 10.89 -6.87
C LEU A 685 -28.60 11.12 -7.14
N LEU A 686 -29.42 10.06 -7.08
CA LEU A 686 -30.86 10.14 -7.36
C LEU A 686 -31.60 11.03 -6.34
N VAL A 687 -31.25 10.95 -5.06
CA VAL A 687 -31.81 11.82 -4.00
C VAL A 687 -31.51 13.29 -4.30
N ASN A 688 -30.26 13.63 -4.65
CA ASN A 688 -29.87 15.00 -4.93
C ASN A 688 -30.50 15.54 -6.23
N ILE A 689 -30.65 14.71 -7.27
CA ILE A 689 -31.39 15.08 -8.50
C ILE A 689 -32.87 15.36 -8.18
N ALA A 690 -33.51 14.49 -7.41
CA ALA A 690 -34.89 14.68 -6.99
C ALA A 690 -35.07 15.95 -6.16
N ALA A 691 -34.12 16.27 -5.27
CA ALA A 691 -34.13 17.48 -4.47
C ALA A 691 -34.02 18.74 -5.34
N LEU A 692 -33.12 18.77 -6.34
CA LEU A 692 -33.05 19.90 -7.29
C LEU A 692 -34.35 20.09 -8.06
N PHE A 693 -34.98 18.99 -8.48
CA PHE A 693 -36.27 19.07 -9.17
C PHE A 693 -37.37 19.64 -8.27
N VAL A 694 -37.47 19.18 -7.02
CA VAL A 694 -38.45 19.70 -6.05
C VAL A 694 -38.16 21.17 -5.73
N GLY A 695 -36.92 21.52 -5.40
CA GLY A 695 -36.56 22.92 -5.13
C GLY A 695 -36.82 23.84 -6.31
N PHE A 696 -36.61 23.38 -7.55
CA PHE A 696 -37.01 24.12 -8.74
C PHE A 696 -38.52 24.35 -8.79
N VAL A 697 -39.33 23.32 -8.57
CA VAL A 697 -40.80 23.43 -8.55
C VAL A 697 -41.29 24.40 -7.47
N ASP A 698 -40.77 24.29 -6.24
CA ASP A 698 -41.15 25.14 -5.10
C ASP A 698 -40.84 26.62 -5.38
N TYR A 699 -39.68 26.89 -5.99
CA TYR A 699 -39.29 28.24 -6.41
C TYR A 699 -40.27 28.83 -7.45
N PHE A 700 -40.70 28.04 -8.44
CA PHE A 700 -41.67 28.51 -9.44
C PHE A 700 -43.08 28.70 -8.88
N ARG A 701 -43.45 27.95 -7.83
CA ARG A 701 -44.76 28.06 -7.17
C ARG A 701 -44.86 29.25 -6.21
N LYS A 702 -43.78 30.01 -6.00
CA LYS A 702 -43.69 31.13 -5.03
C LYS A 702 -44.09 30.71 -3.61
N GLU A 703 -43.83 29.45 -3.24
CA GLU A 703 -44.03 29.00 -1.86
C GLU A 703 -42.99 29.68 -0.95
N GLU A 704 -43.29 29.84 0.35
CA GLU A 704 -42.29 30.34 1.31
C GLU A 704 -41.17 29.32 1.47
N VAL A 705 -40.04 29.57 0.80
CA VAL A 705 -38.89 28.68 0.79
C VAL A 705 -38.00 28.92 2.01
N GLY A 706 -37.87 27.92 2.86
CA GLY A 706 -37.00 27.89 4.04
C GLY A 706 -35.55 27.49 3.74
N TRP A 707 -35.29 26.78 2.63
CA TRP A 707 -33.94 26.46 2.15
C TRP A 707 -33.31 27.65 1.40
N SER A 708 -31.97 27.71 1.31
CA SER A 708 -31.24 28.83 0.69
C SER A 708 -30.53 28.41 -0.60
N LEU A 709 -30.02 29.40 -1.36
CA LEU A 709 -29.16 29.17 -2.52
C LEU A 709 -27.96 28.25 -2.19
N GLY A 710 -27.47 28.28 -0.95
CA GLY A 710 -26.37 27.43 -0.48
C GLY A 710 -26.69 25.93 -0.55
N GLU A 711 -27.90 25.52 -0.16
CA GLU A 711 -28.36 24.13 -0.25
C GLU A 711 -28.44 23.65 -1.70
N ALA A 712 -28.98 24.48 -2.60
CA ALA A 712 -29.02 24.18 -4.03
C ALA A 712 -27.61 24.04 -4.62
N MET A 713 -26.69 24.96 -4.30
CA MET A 713 -25.29 24.88 -4.74
C MET A 713 -24.59 23.62 -4.22
N CYS A 714 -24.82 23.25 -2.96
CA CYS A 714 -24.29 22.03 -2.36
C CYS A 714 -24.83 20.79 -3.07
N THR A 715 -26.12 20.75 -3.38
CA THR A 715 -26.78 19.66 -4.12
C THR A 715 -26.18 19.49 -5.52
N VAL A 716 -25.97 20.60 -6.24
CA VAL A 716 -25.27 20.59 -7.54
C VAL A 716 -23.84 20.07 -7.38
N TRP A 717 -23.11 20.52 -6.36
CA TRP A 717 -21.75 20.06 -6.09
C TRP A 717 -21.68 18.54 -5.84
N VAL A 718 -22.63 17.99 -5.07
CA VAL A 718 -22.74 16.53 -4.86
C VAL A 718 -22.97 15.80 -6.18
N ILE A 719 -23.89 16.28 -7.03
CA ILE A 719 -24.14 15.67 -8.36
C ILE A 719 -22.87 15.69 -9.22
N LEU A 720 -22.12 16.80 -9.21
CA LEU A 720 -20.84 16.91 -9.93
C LEU A 720 -19.78 15.93 -9.39
N MET A 721 -19.78 15.65 -8.09
CA MET A 721 -18.89 14.64 -7.50
C MET A 721 -19.21 13.23 -8.00
N TYR A 722 -20.49 12.93 -8.24
CA TYR A 722 -20.98 11.66 -8.80
C TYR A 722 -21.17 11.68 -10.32
N TRP A 723 -20.45 12.56 -11.04
CA TRP A 723 -20.57 12.72 -12.49
C TRP A 723 -20.46 11.42 -13.30
N ALA A 724 -19.59 10.50 -12.87
CA ALA A 724 -19.45 9.18 -13.52
C ALA A 724 -20.72 8.33 -13.39
N PHE A 725 -21.41 8.40 -12.25
CA PHE A 725 -22.68 7.71 -12.02
C PHE A 725 -23.80 8.36 -12.81
N LEU A 726 -23.80 9.70 -12.93
CA LEU A 726 -24.77 10.43 -13.74
C LEU A 726 -24.68 10.01 -15.21
N LYS A 727 -23.47 9.90 -15.78
CA LYS A 727 -23.28 9.33 -17.11
C LYS A 727 -23.74 7.88 -17.19
N GLY A 728 -23.38 7.08 -16.18
CA GLY A 728 -23.76 5.67 -16.08
C GLY A 728 -25.27 5.42 -16.08
N LEU A 729 -26.11 6.37 -15.68
CA LEU A 729 -27.58 6.23 -15.76
C LEU A 729 -28.10 6.15 -17.21
N PHE A 730 -27.36 6.72 -18.18
CA PHE A 730 -27.78 6.82 -19.58
C PHE A 730 -26.94 5.97 -20.53
N GLU A 731 -25.81 5.42 -20.07
CA GLU A 731 -24.93 4.55 -20.86
C GLU A 731 -25.40 3.08 -20.83
N LYS A 732 -24.87 2.25 -21.75
CA LYS A 732 -25.20 0.83 -21.89
C LYS A 732 -23.97 -0.07 -21.73
N GLY A 733 -24.20 -1.36 -21.46
CA GLY A 733 -23.14 -2.35 -21.27
C GLY A 733 -22.32 -2.06 -20.01
N LYS A 734 -21.01 -2.35 -20.05
CA LYS A 734 -20.09 -2.19 -18.91
C LYS A 734 -19.92 -0.74 -18.41
N TYR A 735 -20.40 0.26 -19.15
CA TYR A 735 -20.36 1.67 -18.75
C TYR A 735 -21.69 2.19 -18.19
N GLY A 736 -22.77 1.42 -18.34
CA GLY A 736 -24.08 1.72 -17.76
C GLY A 736 -24.23 1.11 -16.37
N ILE A 737 -24.92 1.79 -15.47
CA ILE A 737 -25.29 1.24 -14.16
C ILE A 737 -26.33 0.12 -14.40
N PRO A 738 -26.14 -1.09 -13.85
CA PRO A 738 -27.12 -2.16 -14.02
C PRO A 738 -28.52 -1.76 -13.55
N LEU A 739 -29.54 -2.20 -14.30
CA LEU A 739 -30.94 -1.87 -14.01
C LEU A 739 -31.33 -2.29 -12.58
N SER A 740 -30.83 -3.44 -12.11
CA SER A 740 -31.05 -3.92 -10.74
C SER A 740 -30.54 -2.93 -9.69
N THR A 741 -29.38 -2.30 -9.91
CA THR A 741 -28.81 -1.26 -9.04
C THR A 741 -29.64 0.02 -9.09
N ILE A 742 -30.10 0.43 -10.27
CA ILE A 742 -30.97 1.61 -10.44
C ILE A 742 -32.28 1.41 -9.69
N LEU A 743 -32.94 0.25 -9.85
CA LEU A 743 -34.22 -0.05 -9.18
C LEU A 743 -34.07 -0.07 -7.65
N LYS A 744 -33.03 -0.75 -7.12
CA LYS A 744 -32.74 -0.75 -5.68
C LYS A 744 -32.49 0.66 -5.15
N SER A 745 -31.70 1.45 -5.87
CA SER A 745 -31.36 2.82 -5.49
C SER A 745 -32.58 3.75 -5.59
N GLY A 746 -33.45 3.55 -6.57
CA GLY A 746 -34.73 4.25 -6.73
C GLY A 746 -35.68 3.96 -5.56
N ALA A 747 -35.79 2.70 -5.15
CA ALA A 747 -36.58 2.34 -3.97
C ALA A 747 -36.05 3.02 -2.69
N LEU A 748 -34.73 3.00 -2.46
CA LEU A 748 -34.10 3.71 -1.33
C LEU A 748 -34.33 5.23 -1.40
N THR A 749 -34.27 5.81 -2.61
CA THR A 749 -34.55 7.23 -2.84
C THR A 749 -35.99 7.59 -2.47
N LEU A 750 -36.97 6.78 -2.88
CA LEU A 750 -38.37 6.98 -2.53
C LEU A 750 -38.61 6.86 -1.03
N ILE A 751 -37.98 5.88 -0.37
CA ILE A 751 -38.04 5.74 1.09
C ILE A 751 -37.48 6.99 1.77
N PHE A 752 -36.33 7.50 1.31
CA PHE A 752 -35.74 8.71 1.86
C PHE A 752 -36.65 9.93 1.69
N ILE A 753 -37.21 10.14 0.49
CA ILE A 753 -38.14 11.25 0.22
C ILE A 753 -39.39 11.11 1.08
N HIS A 754 -39.94 9.91 1.21
CA HIS A 754 -41.10 9.64 2.04
C HIS A 754 -40.81 9.95 3.51
N ALA A 755 -39.66 9.50 4.03
CA ALA A 755 -39.22 9.81 5.40
C ALA A 755 -39.05 11.32 5.64
N CYS A 756 -38.58 12.07 4.63
CA CYS A 756 -38.46 13.52 4.72
C CYS A 756 -39.83 14.22 4.70
N ARG A 757 -40.81 13.73 3.95
CA ARG A 757 -42.11 14.41 3.78
C ARG A 757 -43.18 14.00 4.80
N PHE A 758 -43.12 12.78 5.32
CA PHE A 758 -44.15 12.19 6.18
C PHE A 758 -43.65 11.79 7.56
N GLY A 759 -42.36 11.96 7.86
CA GLY A 759 -41.81 11.80 9.21
C GLY A 759 -42.05 13.00 10.13
N HIS A 760 -43.12 13.77 9.89
CA HIS A 760 -43.48 15.00 10.60
C HIS A 760 -44.78 14.82 11.37
#